data_AF-H5WV76-F1
#
_entry.id   AF-H5WV76-F1
#
_cell.length_a   1.000
_cell.length_b   1.000
_cell.length_c   1.000
_cell.angle_alpha   90.00
_cell.angle_beta   90.00
_cell.angle_gamma   90.00
#
_symmetry.space_group_name_H-M   'P 1'
#
loop_
_entity.id
_entity.type
_entity.pdbx_description
1 polymer ?
#
loop_
_entity_poly.entity_id
_entity_poly.type
_entity_poly.pdbx_seq_one_letter_code
_entity_poly.pdbx_strand_id
1 'polypeptide(L)'
;MAEEIHIRTVTVELLRAGPSHNQLLSPLTQYLGICDDAEAGIVMLPYEQHTFERRMRAMRYDGEMDKEKRAAQKDKLPDLRDLGVEMAKLLGAVPRLPGSLAADPRGQDTLVHLSLVLSASELAGLPFELAKVPIGPNAWTESWLALQARVPVVITRRTRNVSTPRLNWLECPRILFVAANPDEDAEPAIPFQAHRQALIDAVRPFLMPEELDGGRHSLEPAPKKGPADTAGPVPENQIERFGDLLTILSNASFDAVVRECAATPYTHVHLLAHGSTDDAFGDTTHGLVLNERDGVISGDRLASALACMVDGRLHRPQLVTLATCDSGSMDDPVNPGAGIAHVLHQAGVPLVVASQVPLGFAGSVLLAREFYSGLLWGEHPWKLLHRVRSSLHGRLDPRRHDWASLVVYESLPSEMNRQLEAARFRQCKQALNVAFERSRYGPFPEADGEPCGDAWDPDKPIEDVIAKLPMKGQYFGMEALALRADGRMLIARNLFDDSLKAEDAPSRRELALLSRWRLEQALVDYAEAVDGFLVSPGQGMNAPYRTLVAQLSIKLVLGEAGGFDPDMWHTAKYWVDRTIDAATDPDDKVWAWGCLAELWLLHLLDQETPLAVRMQHAAQARLALREMLRVSDRTDADGGTATSWVADRLDSYASWWGHPEFESAIFDGREGRESFSRGEAPCVNAMASEMAAMLSDKFKPNGLAMDSPPPEPLPEEARAAPAPAKPAPAAKAGKPAKAAQVMPAAAATNNASAILGARKPAATAPAQALTGATFTIEMLAAGPGDTLWIEYGLPGKPLRRILIDCGTAGTYAQALKPRLERLAATERHFELFVMTHIDSDHIAGGIPLLKDAPALGLSFGDLWFNGRKHLQPDLMAVSHGDEFSKQIRAGKLPWNAWRGGKAIVRGDDALPSCELADGFKLTLLSPMKEQLLALADQWDAELGPPKPEDLMRAAVAETGPPDIAALAALPFGKDPSKPNGSSIGLLAEFQGKRVLLGADVYAPVLEGALKLLGAERSPLHLDAFKLSHHGSKNNLRKQVLDLVDCRHYLVSTNGQSHQHPDRQAIAQVIAFSRQPPTLHFNYRSKYNEVWGDPALQAKNHGYQTVYPEREPGLVFRLL
;
A
#
# COMPACT_ATOMS: atom_id res chain seq x y z
N MET A 1 -5.21 -14.89 0.31
CA MET A 1 -4.35 -14.96 -0.88
C MET A 1 -3.56 -13.66 -0.92
N ALA A 2 -2.23 -13.71 -0.95
CA ALA A 2 -1.37 -12.52 -0.95
C ALA A 2 -1.63 -11.63 -2.19
N GLU A 3 -1.35 -10.33 -2.11
CA GLU A 3 -1.57 -9.37 -3.21
C GLU A 3 -0.80 -9.74 -4.49
N GLU A 4 0.42 -10.26 -4.36
CA GLU A 4 1.30 -10.65 -5.47
C GLU A 4 1.42 -12.17 -5.64
N ILE A 5 0.31 -12.84 -5.96
CA ILE A 5 0.37 -14.21 -6.47
C ILE A 5 0.91 -14.19 -7.90
N HIS A 6 2.02 -14.90 -8.14
CA HIS A 6 2.57 -15.17 -9.46
C HIS A 6 1.64 -16.12 -10.23
N ILE A 7 1.39 -15.85 -11.51
CA ILE A 7 0.56 -16.70 -12.35
C ILE A 7 1.44 -17.45 -13.35
N ARG A 8 1.42 -18.77 -13.28
CA ARG A 8 2.10 -19.65 -14.23
C ARG A 8 1.06 -20.26 -15.17
N THR A 9 1.11 -19.93 -16.44
CA THR A 9 0.25 -20.54 -17.46
C THR A 9 0.84 -21.86 -17.95
N VAL A 10 0.00 -22.88 -18.05
CA VAL A 10 0.25 -24.19 -18.64
C VAL A 10 -0.79 -24.40 -19.73
N THR A 11 -0.35 -24.53 -20.98
CA THR A 11 -1.25 -24.67 -22.12
C THR A 11 -1.35 -26.14 -22.52
N VAL A 12 -2.58 -26.63 -22.62
CA VAL A 12 -2.86 -27.98 -23.12
C VAL A 12 -3.72 -27.88 -24.37
N GLU A 13 -3.20 -28.34 -25.50
CA GLU A 13 -3.95 -28.47 -26.74
C GLU A 13 -4.51 -29.88 -26.89
N LEU A 14 -5.83 -30.00 -27.09
CA LEU A 14 -6.50 -31.26 -27.43
C LEU A 14 -6.96 -31.21 -28.90
N LEU A 15 -6.24 -31.94 -29.75
CA LEU A 15 -6.37 -31.87 -31.20
C LEU A 15 -7.03 -33.12 -31.78
N ARG A 16 -7.97 -32.96 -32.72
CA ARG A 16 -8.54 -34.05 -33.52
C ARG A 16 -8.38 -33.75 -35.00
N ALA A 17 -8.12 -34.78 -35.81
CA ALA A 17 -8.16 -34.67 -37.26
C ALA A 17 -9.62 -34.65 -37.77
N GLY A 18 -9.93 -33.75 -38.70
CA GLY A 18 -11.25 -33.60 -39.31
C GLY A 18 -11.93 -32.28 -38.98
N PRO A 19 -13.20 -32.08 -39.39
CA PRO A 19 -13.95 -30.87 -39.08
C PRO A 19 -14.17 -30.71 -37.57
N SER A 20 -14.18 -29.46 -37.10
CA SER A 20 -14.33 -29.08 -35.70
C SER A 20 -15.72 -29.34 -35.10
N HIS A 21 -16.67 -29.84 -35.89
CA HIS A 21 -18.07 -30.08 -35.56
C HIS A 21 -18.50 -31.44 -36.13
N ASN A 22 -19.64 -31.97 -35.71
CA ASN A 22 -20.28 -33.18 -36.26
C ASN A 22 -19.60 -34.52 -35.95
N GLN A 23 -18.96 -34.67 -34.78
CA GLN A 23 -18.54 -35.98 -34.27
C GLN A 23 -18.97 -36.19 -32.82
N LEU A 24 -19.50 -37.38 -32.54
CA LEU A 24 -19.90 -37.82 -31.20
C LEU A 24 -18.69 -38.34 -30.42
N LEU A 25 -18.73 -38.24 -29.10
CA LEU A 25 -17.74 -38.88 -28.24
C LEU A 25 -17.74 -40.40 -28.46
N SER A 26 -16.56 -40.96 -28.76
CA SER A 26 -16.38 -42.40 -28.98
C SER A 26 -15.04 -42.87 -28.40
N PRO A 27 -14.99 -44.09 -27.80
CA PRO A 27 -13.74 -44.68 -27.32
C PRO A 27 -12.72 -45.00 -28.40
N LEU A 28 -13.15 -45.01 -29.68
CA LEU A 28 -12.27 -45.25 -30.83
C LEU A 28 -11.62 -43.97 -31.35
N THR A 29 -12.11 -42.81 -30.94
CA THR A 29 -11.57 -41.52 -31.38
C THR A 29 -10.28 -41.21 -30.63
N GLN A 30 -9.20 -41.04 -31.38
CA GLN A 30 -7.90 -40.63 -30.85
C GLN A 30 -7.76 -39.11 -30.92
N TYR A 31 -7.52 -38.50 -29.77
CA TYR A 31 -7.15 -37.10 -29.64
C TYR A 31 -5.65 -37.00 -29.42
N LEU A 32 -5.05 -35.92 -29.89
CA LEU A 32 -3.65 -35.59 -29.66
C LEU A 32 -3.58 -34.55 -28.55
N GLY A 33 -2.94 -34.89 -27.43
CA GLY A 33 -2.72 -34.00 -26.29
C GLY A 33 -1.30 -33.45 -26.30
N ILE A 34 -1.16 -32.12 -26.30
CA ILE A 34 0.14 -31.43 -26.27
C ILE A 34 0.15 -30.49 -25.07
N CYS A 35 1.19 -30.54 -24.24
CA CYS A 35 1.38 -29.61 -23.10
C CYS A 35 2.57 -28.70 -23.38
N ASP A 36 2.35 -27.40 -23.55
CA ASP A 36 3.37 -26.40 -23.88
C ASP A 36 4.32 -26.86 -25.01
N ASP A 37 5.61 -27.06 -24.71
CA ASP A 37 6.66 -27.50 -25.64
C ASP A 37 6.92 -29.02 -25.61
N ALA A 38 6.05 -29.79 -24.94
CA ALA A 38 6.18 -31.24 -24.82
C ALA A 38 5.86 -31.98 -26.12
N GLU A 39 6.32 -33.24 -26.18
CA GLU A 39 5.90 -34.16 -27.24
C GLU A 39 4.40 -34.45 -27.16
N ALA A 40 3.81 -34.74 -28.32
CA ALA A 40 2.39 -34.99 -28.43
C ALA A 40 2.04 -36.43 -28.00
N GLY A 41 1.06 -36.58 -27.11
CA GLY A 41 0.56 -37.87 -26.63
C GLY A 41 -0.83 -38.20 -27.17
N ILE A 42 -1.21 -39.48 -27.14
CA ILE A 42 -2.55 -39.93 -27.54
C ILE A 42 -3.46 -39.94 -26.31
N VAL A 43 -4.60 -39.27 -26.42
CA VAL A 43 -5.66 -39.20 -25.42
C VAL A 43 -6.91 -39.85 -25.99
N MET A 44 -7.54 -40.72 -25.21
CA MET A 44 -8.79 -41.39 -25.58
C MET A 44 -9.81 -41.25 -24.45
N LEU A 45 -11.09 -41.24 -24.82
CA LEU A 45 -12.20 -41.14 -23.88
C LEU A 45 -12.80 -42.51 -23.61
N PRO A 46 -13.22 -42.84 -22.37
CA PRO A 46 -13.68 -44.19 -22.05
C PRO A 46 -15.17 -44.44 -22.34
N TYR A 47 -15.90 -43.49 -22.91
CA TYR A 47 -17.36 -43.56 -23.07
C TYR A 47 -17.83 -43.18 -24.47
N GLU A 48 -18.95 -43.79 -24.86
CA GLU A 48 -19.79 -43.34 -25.97
C GLU A 48 -20.64 -42.13 -25.54
N GLN A 49 -20.96 -41.25 -26.48
CA GLN A 49 -21.76 -40.03 -26.26
C GLN A 49 -23.00 -40.25 -25.38
N HIS A 50 -23.87 -41.20 -25.72
CA HIS A 50 -25.12 -41.44 -24.98
C HIS A 50 -24.86 -41.84 -23.50
N THR A 51 -23.74 -42.52 -23.23
CA THR A 51 -23.37 -42.92 -21.87
C THR A 51 -22.89 -41.71 -21.07
N PHE A 52 -22.14 -40.81 -21.72
CA PHE A 52 -21.71 -39.55 -21.16
C PHE A 52 -22.90 -38.63 -20.84
N GLU A 53 -23.81 -38.42 -21.79
CA GLU A 53 -25.02 -37.62 -21.61
C GLU A 53 -25.89 -38.10 -20.45
N ARG A 54 -26.08 -39.43 -20.32
CA ARG A 54 -26.82 -40.01 -19.19
C ARG A 54 -26.19 -39.65 -17.84
N ARG A 55 -24.86 -39.65 -17.75
CA ARG A 55 -24.13 -39.26 -16.53
C ARG A 55 -24.25 -37.76 -16.26
N MET A 56 -24.12 -36.91 -17.28
CA MET A 56 -24.32 -35.47 -17.14
C MET A 56 -25.75 -35.13 -16.70
N ARG A 57 -26.77 -35.81 -17.26
CA ARG A 57 -28.18 -35.65 -16.87
C ARG A 57 -28.42 -36.04 -15.41
N ALA A 58 -27.79 -37.10 -14.91
CA ALA A 58 -27.89 -37.50 -13.51
C ALA A 58 -27.36 -36.45 -12.52
N MET A 59 -26.48 -35.53 -12.98
CA MET A 59 -25.99 -34.43 -12.17
C MET A 59 -26.97 -33.25 -12.06
N ARG A 60 -27.97 -33.13 -12.95
CA ARG A 60 -28.95 -32.03 -12.94
C ARG A 60 -29.79 -32.01 -11.65
N TYR A 61 -30.25 -30.82 -11.26
CA TYR A 61 -31.21 -30.65 -10.16
C TYR A 61 -32.63 -30.88 -10.73
N ASP A 62 -33.25 -32.03 -10.46
CA ASP A 62 -34.62 -32.26 -10.94
C ASP A 62 -35.62 -31.52 -10.04
N GLY A 63 -36.43 -30.65 -10.65
CA GLY A 63 -37.45 -29.83 -9.95
C GLY A 63 -38.67 -30.63 -9.48
N GLU A 64 -38.99 -31.75 -10.12
CA GLU A 64 -40.24 -32.49 -9.89
C GLU A 64 -40.01 -33.91 -9.34
N MET A 65 -39.49 -34.03 -8.12
CA MET A 65 -39.35 -35.35 -7.49
C MET A 65 -39.76 -35.38 -6.01
N ASP A 66 -40.45 -36.47 -5.64
CA ASP A 66 -40.88 -36.81 -4.27
C ASP A 66 -39.75 -36.70 -3.23
N LYS A 67 -40.13 -36.37 -1.98
CA LYS A 67 -39.19 -36.15 -0.84
C LYS A 67 -38.18 -37.29 -0.62
N GLU A 68 -38.58 -38.54 -0.84
CA GLU A 68 -37.68 -39.71 -0.72
C GLU A 68 -36.65 -39.79 -1.86
N LYS A 69 -37.05 -39.47 -3.11
CA LYS A 69 -36.11 -39.45 -4.23
C LYS A 69 -35.18 -38.24 -4.19
N ARG A 70 -35.64 -37.11 -3.64
CA ARG A 70 -34.80 -35.95 -3.28
C ARG A 70 -33.70 -36.29 -2.27
N ALA A 71 -33.92 -37.28 -1.40
CA ALA A 71 -32.92 -37.77 -0.45
C ALA A 71 -31.91 -38.74 -1.09
N ALA A 72 -32.32 -39.51 -2.10
CA ALA A 72 -31.42 -40.34 -2.91
C ALA A 72 -30.57 -39.50 -3.89
N GLN A 73 -31.13 -38.43 -4.45
CA GLN A 73 -30.44 -37.46 -5.30
C GLN A 73 -29.45 -36.55 -4.53
N LYS A 74 -29.41 -36.66 -3.19
CA LYS A 74 -28.50 -35.91 -2.31
C LYS A 74 -27.09 -36.50 -2.20
N ASP A 75 -26.87 -37.76 -2.60
CA ASP A 75 -25.53 -38.37 -2.58
C ASP A 75 -24.96 -38.56 -4.01
N LYS A 76 -24.77 -37.44 -4.72
CA LYS A 76 -24.11 -37.38 -6.05
C LYS A 76 -22.59 -37.50 -5.97
N LEU A 77 -22.04 -37.59 -4.76
CA LEU A 77 -20.61 -37.60 -4.50
C LEU A 77 -19.88 -38.78 -5.19
N PRO A 78 -20.44 -40.00 -5.27
CA PRO A 78 -19.81 -41.11 -6.00
C PRO A 78 -19.68 -40.83 -7.50
N ASP A 79 -20.76 -40.39 -8.16
CA ASP A 79 -20.76 -40.11 -9.60
C ASP A 79 -19.79 -38.96 -9.96
N LEU A 80 -19.74 -37.92 -9.13
CA LEU A 80 -18.77 -36.82 -9.27
C LEU A 80 -17.33 -37.29 -9.10
N ARG A 81 -17.08 -38.22 -8.17
CA ARG A 81 -15.75 -38.81 -7.96
C ARG A 81 -15.32 -39.63 -9.16
N ASP A 82 -16.20 -40.48 -9.69
CA ASP A 82 -15.90 -41.33 -10.84
C ASP A 82 -15.59 -40.52 -12.09
N LEU A 83 -16.42 -39.51 -12.40
CA LEU A 83 -16.14 -38.56 -13.49
C LEU A 83 -14.84 -37.79 -13.27
N GLY A 84 -14.57 -37.37 -12.04
CA GLY A 84 -13.32 -36.68 -11.70
C GLY A 84 -12.08 -37.55 -11.89
N VAL A 85 -12.17 -38.86 -11.61
CA VAL A 85 -11.10 -39.84 -11.87
C VAL A 85 -10.89 -40.02 -13.37
N GLU A 86 -11.97 -40.11 -14.16
CA GLU A 86 -11.88 -40.21 -15.62
C GLU A 86 -11.21 -38.97 -16.23
N MET A 87 -11.57 -37.76 -15.78
CA MET A 87 -10.92 -36.52 -16.20
C MET A 87 -9.44 -36.46 -15.77
N ALA A 88 -9.10 -36.99 -14.58
CA ALA A 88 -7.71 -37.10 -14.16
C ALA A 88 -6.90 -38.07 -15.03
N LYS A 89 -7.48 -39.19 -15.46
CA LYS A 89 -6.83 -40.12 -16.40
C LYS A 89 -6.60 -39.46 -17.76
N LEU A 90 -7.58 -38.71 -18.26
CA LEU A 90 -7.48 -37.95 -19.50
C LEU A 90 -6.31 -36.96 -19.43
N LEU A 91 -6.29 -36.09 -18.42
CA LEU A 91 -5.22 -35.11 -18.22
C LEU A 91 -3.87 -35.80 -17.94
N GLY A 92 -3.88 -36.89 -17.17
CA GLY A 92 -2.68 -37.67 -16.86
C GLY A 92 -2.06 -38.38 -18.07
N ALA A 93 -2.82 -38.61 -19.13
CA ALA A 93 -2.33 -39.15 -20.40
C ALA A 93 -1.58 -38.11 -21.25
N VAL A 94 -1.75 -36.80 -20.96
CA VAL A 94 -1.01 -35.74 -21.65
C VAL A 94 0.43 -35.71 -21.14
N PRO A 95 1.44 -35.87 -22.02
CA PRO A 95 2.85 -35.85 -21.60
C PRO A 95 3.22 -34.57 -20.84
N ARG A 96 4.01 -34.72 -19.79
CA ARG A 96 4.52 -33.65 -18.89
C ARG A 96 3.48 -32.86 -18.07
N LEU A 97 2.18 -32.93 -18.38
CA LEU A 97 1.16 -32.15 -17.68
C LEU A 97 1.16 -32.35 -16.15
N PRO A 98 1.19 -33.57 -15.58
CA PRO A 98 1.25 -33.75 -14.12
C PRO A 98 2.44 -33.05 -13.45
N GLY A 99 3.60 -33.03 -14.11
CA GLY A 99 4.79 -32.32 -13.64
C GLY A 99 4.63 -30.80 -13.70
N SER A 100 4.02 -30.29 -14.78
CA SER A 100 3.73 -28.86 -14.95
C SER A 100 2.66 -28.33 -13.99
N LEU A 101 1.82 -29.20 -13.41
CA LEU A 101 0.85 -28.86 -12.38
C LEU A 101 1.43 -28.92 -10.94
N ALA A 102 2.66 -29.41 -10.76
CA ALA A 102 3.29 -29.52 -9.45
C ALA A 102 3.77 -28.16 -8.90
N ALA A 103 3.93 -28.08 -7.57
CA ALA A 103 4.40 -26.88 -6.87
C ALA A 103 5.79 -26.44 -7.36
N ASP A 104 6.01 -25.13 -7.49
CA ASP A 104 7.35 -24.60 -7.77
C ASP A 104 8.24 -24.73 -6.51
N PRO A 105 9.37 -25.44 -6.55
CA PRO A 105 10.28 -25.58 -5.42
C PRO A 105 10.97 -24.26 -5.00
N ARG A 106 10.84 -23.17 -5.78
CA ARG A 106 11.47 -21.86 -5.53
C ARG A 106 10.68 -20.92 -4.61
N GLY A 107 9.51 -21.32 -4.11
CA GLY A 107 8.93 -20.76 -2.88
C GLY A 107 8.10 -19.46 -2.96
N GLN A 108 7.31 -19.22 -4.01
CA GLN A 108 6.30 -18.15 -4.03
C GLN A 108 4.87 -18.72 -4.18
N ASP A 109 3.88 -18.07 -3.55
CA ASP A 109 2.45 -18.37 -3.77
C ASP A 109 2.12 -18.25 -5.27
N THR A 110 1.99 -19.39 -5.95
CA THR A 110 1.82 -19.45 -7.42
C THR A 110 0.44 -20.01 -7.77
N LEU A 111 -0.32 -19.28 -8.59
CA LEU A 111 -1.55 -19.76 -9.24
C LEU A 111 -1.20 -20.38 -10.58
N VAL A 112 -1.59 -21.63 -10.79
CA VAL A 112 -1.44 -22.32 -12.08
C VAL A 112 -2.68 -22.08 -12.92
N HIS A 113 -2.51 -21.42 -14.05
CA HIS A 113 -3.54 -21.25 -15.07
C HIS A 113 -3.43 -22.39 -16.09
N LEU A 114 -4.35 -23.35 -16.04
CA LEU A 114 -4.46 -24.43 -17.01
C LEU A 114 -5.37 -23.99 -18.16
N SER A 115 -4.79 -23.61 -19.29
CA SER A 115 -5.51 -23.19 -20.50
C SER A 115 -5.70 -24.37 -21.44
N LEU A 116 -6.96 -24.81 -21.61
CA LEU A 116 -7.34 -25.92 -22.47
C LEU A 116 -7.74 -25.40 -23.85
N VAL A 117 -6.90 -25.60 -24.86
CA VAL A 117 -7.18 -25.24 -26.24
C VAL A 117 -7.88 -26.42 -26.93
N LEU A 118 -9.15 -26.23 -27.25
CA LEU A 118 -10.01 -27.28 -27.80
C LEU A 118 -10.20 -27.07 -29.31
N SER A 119 -9.83 -28.07 -30.12
CA SER A 119 -10.02 -28.03 -31.58
C SER A 119 -11.36 -28.57 -32.07
N ALA A 120 -11.97 -29.46 -31.29
CA ALA A 120 -13.18 -30.19 -31.62
C ALA A 120 -14.29 -29.79 -30.65
N SER A 121 -15.48 -29.47 -31.17
CA SER A 121 -16.58 -28.95 -30.37
C SER A 121 -16.97 -29.95 -29.30
N GLU A 122 -17.03 -31.26 -29.58
CA GLU A 122 -17.49 -32.27 -28.62
C GLU A 122 -16.68 -32.32 -27.31
N LEU A 123 -15.41 -31.91 -27.32
CA LEU A 123 -14.58 -31.81 -26.12
C LEU A 123 -15.01 -30.68 -25.19
N ALA A 124 -15.72 -29.67 -25.71
CA ALA A 124 -16.31 -28.59 -24.93
C ALA A 124 -17.42 -29.05 -23.98
N GLY A 125 -17.95 -30.27 -24.12
CA GLY A 125 -18.91 -30.83 -23.17
C GLY A 125 -18.27 -31.45 -21.93
N LEU A 126 -16.96 -31.71 -21.95
CA LEU A 126 -16.28 -32.47 -20.90
C LEU A 126 -16.12 -31.67 -19.59
N PRO A 127 -16.38 -32.25 -18.42
CA PRO A 127 -16.30 -31.54 -17.14
C PRO A 127 -14.88 -31.54 -16.57
N PHE A 128 -13.91 -30.93 -17.27
CA PHE A 128 -12.50 -30.85 -16.83
C PHE A 128 -12.33 -30.28 -15.43
N GLU A 129 -13.27 -29.44 -15.00
CA GLU A 129 -13.32 -28.79 -13.70
C GLU A 129 -13.54 -29.77 -12.54
N LEU A 130 -14.08 -30.98 -12.82
CA LEU A 130 -14.19 -32.09 -11.86
C LEU A 130 -12.90 -32.90 -11.72
N ALA A 131 -11.86 -32.64 -12.50
CA ALA A 131 -10.66 -33.48 -12.49
C ALA A 131 -10.06 -33.65 -11.08
N LYS A 132 -9.76 -34.89 -10.72
CA LYS A 132 -8.83 -35.19 -9.63
C LYS A 132 -7.42 -34.77 -10.05
N VAL A 133 -6.53 -34.55 -9.08
CA VAL A 133 -5.14 -34.18 -9.39
C VAL A 133 -4.44 -35.38 -10.05
N PRO A 134 -3.98 -35.25 -11.31
CA PRO A 134 -3.30 -36.34 -12.00
C PRO A 134 -1.85 -36.48 -11.52
N ILE A 135 -1.38 -37.71 -11.36
CA ILE A 135 0.05 -38.04 -11.16
C ILE A 135 0.63 -38.64 -12.45
N GLY A 136 -0.20 -39.38 -13.20
CA GLY A 136 0.12 -39.95 -14.51
C GLY A 136 -1.12 -40.58 -15.14
N PRO A 137 -0.98 -41.34 -16.24
CA PRO A 137 -2.12 -41.87 -16.99
C PRO A 137 -3.04 -42.79 -16.18
N ASN A 138 -2.46 -43.49 -15.18
CA ASN A 138 -3.15 -44.48 -14.36
C ASN A 138 -3.07 -44.18 -12.85
N ALA A 139 -2.65 -42.97 -12.45
CA ALA A 139 -2.48 -42.60 -11.04
C ALA A 139 -2.95 -41.16 -10.78
N TRP A 140 -3.66 -40.96 -9.67
CA TRP A 140 -4.24 -39.67 -9.26
C TRP A 140 -4.33 -39.59 -7.72
N THR A 141 -4.64 -38.40 -7.20
CA THR A 141 -4.95 -38.21 -5.78
C THR A 141 -6.46 -38.05 -5.55
N GLU A 142 -6.91 -38.15 -4.30
CA GLU A 142 -8.31 -37.89 -3.94
C GLU A 142 -8.69 -36.40 -3.94
N SER A 143 -7.72 -35.50 -4.03
CA SER A 143 -7.96 -34.05 -4.07
C SER A 143 -8.48 -33.62 -5.44
N TRP A 144 -9.37 -32.62 -5.44
CA TRP A 144 -9.85 -31.96 -6.65
C TRP A 144 -8.81 -30.97 -7.16
N LEU A 145 -8.49 -31.02 -8.46
CA LEU A 145 -7.48 -30.17 -9.09
C LEU A 145 -7.82 -28.68 -8.93
N ALA A 146 -9.06 -28.31 -9.22
CA ALA A 146 -9.50 -26.91 -9.22
C ALA A 146 -9.74 -26.29 -7.82
N LEU A 147 -9.57 -27.07 -6.74
CA LEU A 147 -9.78 -26.65 -5.34
C LEU A 147 -8.52 -26.78 -4.47
N GLN A 148 -7.34 -26.98 -5.07
CA GLN A 148 -6.09 -27.10 -4.32
C GLN A 148 -5.73 -25.77 -3.63
N ALA A 149 -5.48 -25.81 -2.32
CA ALA A 149 -5.06 -24.61 -1.57
C ALA A 149 -3.56 -24.30 -1.69
N ARG A 150 -2.71 -25.35 -1.82
CA ARG A 150 -1.24 -25.21 -1.84
C ARG A 150 -0.69 -24.83 -3.21
N VAL A 151 -1.30 -25.35 -4.27
CA VAL A 151 -1.00 -25.00 -5.67
C VAL A 151 -2.34 -24.70 -6.32
N PRO A 152 -2.89 -23.49 -6.13
CA PRO A 152 -4.20 -23.17 -6.67
C PRO A 152 -4.17 -23.31 -8.20
N VAL A 153 -5.18 -23.99 -8.74
CA VAL A 153 -5.34 -24.21 -10.18
C VAL A 153 -6.64 -23.58 -10.66
N VAL A 154 -6.55 -22.84 -11.76
CA VAL A 154 -7.69 -22.29 -12.49
C VAL A 154 -7.70 -22.87 -13.89
N ILE A 155 -8.79 -23.56 -14.22
CA ILE A 155 -8.99 -24.21 -15.52
C ILE A 155 -9.86 -23.29 -16.37
N THR A 156 -9.41 -23.03 -17.59
CA THR A 156 -10.13 -22.23 -18.60
C THR A 156 -10.03 -22.90 -19.96
N ARG A 157 -10.94 -22.56 -20.87
CA ARG A 157 -11.03 -23.14 -22.21
C ARG A 157 -10.79 -22.05 -23.26
N ARG A 158 -10.26 -22.43 -24.41
CA ARG A 158 -10.05 -21.52 -25.53
C ARG A 158 -10.33 -22.23 -26.86
N THR A 159 -10.96 -21.53 -27.79
CA THR A 159 -11.10 -22.00 -29.17
C THR A 159 -9.96 -21.43 -30.03
N ARG A 160 -9.39 -22.26 -30.91
CA ARG A 160 -8.16 -21.92 -31.67
C ARG A 160 -8.31 -20.67 -32.57
N ASN A 161 -9.54 -20.32 -32.95
CA ASN A 161 -9.81 -19.25 -33.93
C ASN A 161 -10.12 -17.89 -33.32
N VAL A 162 -10.06 -17.74 -31.99
CA VAL A 162 -10.32 -16.47 -31.32
C VAL A 162 -9.01 -15.72 -31.11
N SER A 163 -8.80 -14.72 -31.94
CA SER A 163 -7.71 -13.75 -31.78
C SER A 163 -7.97 -12.88 -30.57
N THR A 164 -6.93 -12.62 -29.77
CA THR A 164 -6.94 -11.58 -28.74
C THR A 164 -7.08 -10.22 -29.42
N PRO A 165 -8.22 -9.51 -29.29
CA PRO A 165 -8.35 -8.16 -29.84
C PRO A 165 -7.34 -7.23 -29.16
N ARG A 166 -6.96 -6.12 -29.79
CA ARG A 166 -6.35 -4.99 -29.08
C ARG A 166 -7.41 -4.41 -28.15
N LEU A 167 -7.52 -4.98 -26.96
CA LEU A 167 -8.57 -4.70 -25.99
C LEU A 167 -7.97 -3.97 -24.80
N ASN A 168 -8.63 -2.90 -24.38
CA ASN A 168 -8.33 -2.18 -23.15
C ASN A 168 -9.29 -2.68 -22.06
N TRP A 169 -8.81 -3.63 -21.27
CA TRP A 169 -9.58 -4.30 -20.22
C TRP A 169 -9.91 -3.31 -19.11
N LEU A 170 -11.18 -3.23 -18.72
CA LEU A 170 -11.68 -2.37 -17.63
C LEU A 170 -11.28 -0.88 -17.75
N GLU A 171 -11.23 -0.35 -18.97
CA GLU A 171 -10.97 1.08 -19.19
C GLU A 171 -12.14 1.95 -18.74
N CYS A 172 -13.32 1.72 -19.31
CA CYS A 172 -14.58 2.34 -18.94
C CYS A 172 -15.65 1.24 -18.80
N PRO A 173 -15.72 0.55 -17.64
CA PRO A 173 -16.70 -0.52 -17.45
C PRO A 173 -18.13 0.03 -17.56
N ARG A 174 -18.98 -0.74 -18.26
CA ARG A 174 -20.41 -0.49 -18.50
C ARG A 174 -21.10 -1.84 -18.50
N ILE A 175 -21.92 -2.09 -17.50
CA ILE A 175 -22.55 -3.39 -17.23
C ILE A 175 -24.01 -3.33 -17.65
N LEU A 176 -24.42 -4.27 -18.51
CA LEU A 176 -25.81 -4.57 -18.77
C LEU A 176 -26.23 -5.81 -17.98
N PHE A 177 -27.20 -5.67 -17.09
CA PHE A 177 -27.87 -6.80 -16.43
C PHE A 177 -29.21 -7.06 -17.11
N VAL A 178 -29.31 -8.18 -17.81
CA VAL A 178 -30.55 -8.64 -18.46
C VAL A 178 -31.17 -9.72 -17.58
N ALA A 179 -32.40 -9.49 -17.15
CA ALA A 179 -33.19 -10.45 -16.40
C ALA A 179 -34.53 -10.72 -17.09
N ALA A 180 -34.87 -12.01 -17.23
CA ALA A 180 -36.10 -12.43 -17.89
C ALA A 180 -36.74 -13.62 -17.15
N ASN A 181 -38.00 -13.43 -16.77
CA ASN A 181 -38.87 -14.47 -16.23
C ASN A 181 -40.11 -14.58 -17.12
N PRO A 182 -40.09 -15.41 -18.18
CA PRO A 182 -41.14 -15.43 -19.20
C PRO A 182 -42.53 -15.83 -18.68
N ASP A 183 -42.60 -16.59 -17.59
CA ASP A 183 -43.82 -16.91 -16.86
C ASP A 183 -43.67 -16.42 -15.41
N GLU A 184 -44.37 -15.34 -15.03
CA GLU A 184 -44.31 -14.77 -13.67
C GLU A 184 -44.90 -15.71 -12.62
N ASP A 185 -45.77 -16.66 -13.02
CA ASP A 185 -46.43 -17.63 -12.16
C ASP A 185 -45.71 -18.99 -12.12
N ALA A 186 -44.71 -19.22 -12.97
CA ALA A 186 -43.92 -20.45 -12.97
C ALA A 186 -42.99 -20.55 -11.76
N GLU A 187 -43.15 -21.61 -10.97
CA GLU A 187 -42.20 -21.94 -9.90
C GLU A 187 -41.13 -22.95 -10.34
N PRO A 188 -39.85 -22.73 -9.99
CA PRO A 188 -39.34 -21.62 -9.18
C PRO A 188 -38.89 -20.40 -10.03
N ALA A 189 -39.35 -19.21 -9.64
CA ALA A 189 -38.94 -17.95 -10.26
C ALA A 189 -37.43 -17.67 -10.09
N ILE A 190 -36.82 -16.98 -11.07
CA ILE A 190 -35.41 -16.59 -11.03
C ILE A 190 -35.06 -15.72 -9.80
N PRO A 191 -33.83 -15.80 -9.26
CA PRO A 191 -33.39 -15.01 -8.10
C PRO A 191 -33.05 -13.55 -8.45
N PHE A 192 -33.96 -12.84 -9.13
CA PHE A 192 -33.72 -11.49 -9.66
C PHE A 192 -33.26 -10.49 -8.60
N GLN A 193 -33.99 -10.37 -7.48
CA GLN A 193 -33.68 -9.37 -6.45
C GLN A 193 -32.29 -9.57 -5.82
N ALA A 194 -31.89 -10.83 -5.61
CA ALA A 194 -30.58 -11.13 -5.04
C ALA A 194 -29.43 -10.81 -6.01
N HIS A 195 -29.62 -11.04 -7.31
CA HIS A 195 -28.66 -10.63 -8.35
C HIS A 195 -28.61 -9.10 -8.52
N ARG A 196 -29.77 -8.45 -8.53
CA ARG A 196 -29.90 -6.98 -8.57
C ARG A 196 -29.11 -6.35 -7.41
N GLN A 197 -29.33 -6.83 -6.18
CA GLN A 197 -28.61 -6.32 -5.01
C GLN A 197 -27.11 -6.56 -5.11
N ALA A 198 -26.69 -7.77 -5.50
CA ALA A 198 -25.27 -8.12 -5.63
C ALA A 198 -24.52 -7.21 -6.63
N LEU A 199 -25.15 -6.85 -7.74
CA LEU A 199 -24.56 -5.94 -8.74
C LEU A 199 -24.57 -4.48 -8.25
N ILE A 200 -25.66 -4.02 -7.63
CA ILE A 200 -25.73 -2.67 -7.03
C ILE A 200 -24.65 -2.50 -5.97
N ASP A 201 -24.49 -3.47 -5.07
CA ASP A 201 -23.44 -3.44 -4.04
C ASP A 201 -22.03 -3.41 -4.65
N ALA A 202 -21.82 -4.12 -5.77
CA ALA A 202 -20.53 -4.12 -6.46
C ALA A 202 -20.19 -2.78 -7.12
N VAL A 203 -21.19 -2.04 -7.63
CA VAL A 203 -20.97 -0.74 -8.29
C VAL A 203 -21.05 0.44 -7.33
N ARG A 204 -21.72 0.29 -6.18
CA ARG A 204 -21.94 1.35 -5.18
C ARG A 204 -20.69 2.15 -4.81
N PRO A 205 -19.48 1.58 -4.65
CA PRO A 205 -18.30 2.35 -4.31
C PRO A 205 -17.91 3.41 -5.35
N PHE A 206 -18.38 3.29 -6.60
CA PHE A 206 -17.96 4.12 -7.73
C PHE A 206 -19.01 5.14 -8.19
N LEU A 207 -20.20 5.10 -7.58
CA LEU A 207 -21.34 5.93 -7.94
C LEU A 207 -21.53 7.09 -6.96
N MET A 208 -21.77 8.27 -7.52
CA MET A 208 -22.19 9.45 -6.78
C MET A 208 -23.61 9.25 -6.21
N PRO A 209 -23.98 9.97 -5.14
CA PRO A 209 -25.29 9.82 -4.51
C PRO A 209 -26.48 9.95 -5.46
N GLU A 210 -26.44 10.92 -6.38
CA GLU A 210 -27.53 11.19 -7.33
C GLU A 210 -27.70 10.06 -8.35
N GLU A 211 -26.65 9.27 -8.56
CA GLU A 211 -26.63 8.13 -9.47
C GLU A 211 -27.19 6.85 -8.83
N LEU A 212 -27.31 6.79 -7.49
CA LEU A 212 -27.79 5.63 -6.75
C LEU A 212 -29.32 5.49 -6.76
N ASP A 213 -30.05 6.57 -7.03
CA ASP A 213 -31.53 6.56 -7.08
C ASP A 213 -32.09 5.79 -8.29
N GLY A 214 -31.24 5.40 -9.25
CA GLY A 214 -31.58 4.42 -10.28
C GLY A 214 -32.67 4.89 -11.24
N GLY A 215 -32.51 6.08 -11.85
CA GLY A 215 -33.52 6.76 -12.69
C GLY A 215 -34.34 5.79 -13.55
N ARG A 216 -35.65 5.70 -13.29
CA ARG A 216 -36.57 4.78 -13.98
C ARG A 216 -37.12 5.41 -15.25
N HIS A 217 -36.80 4.83 -16.40
CA HIS A 217 -37.36 5.24 -17.69
C HIS A 217 -38.04 4.04 -18.37
N SER A 218 -39.32 4.18 -18.72
CA SER A 218 -40.01 3.19 -19.57
C SER A 218 -39.55 3.34 -21.01
N LEU A 219 -39.25 2.22 -21.70
CA LEU A 219 -38.89 2.20 -23.13
C LEU A 219 -40.08 2.49 -24.06
N GLU A 220 -41.30 2.53 -23.53
CA GLU A 220 -42.52 2.75 -24.31
C GLU A 220 -43.14 4.14 -24.07
N PRO A 221 -43.67 4.81 -25.12
CA PRO A 221 -44.45 6.04 -24.95
C PRO A 221 -45.70 5.75 -24.12
N ALA A 222 -45.98 6.60 -23.11
CA ALA A 222 -47.14 6.47 -22.25
C ALA A 222 -48.43 6.22 -23.08
N PRO A 223 -49.27 5.23 -22.72
CA PRO A 223 -50.51 5.02 -23.44
C PRO A 223 -51.36 6.29 -23.40
N LYS A 224 -51.89 6.69 -24.56
CA LYS A 224 -52.87 7.78 -24.63
C LYS A 224 -54.01 7.40 -23.70
N LYS A 225 -54.26 8.23 -22.67
CA LYS A 225 -55.34 8.04 -21.69
C LYS A 225 -56.66 7.68 -22.40
N GLY A 226 -57.01 6.41 -22.37
CA GLY A 226 -58.38 5.94 -22.59
C GLY A 226 -59.22 6.14 -21.32
N PRO A 227 -60.55 5.95 -21.40
CA PRO A 227 -61.46 6.16 -20.27
C PRO A 227 -61.05 5.29 -19.07
N ALA A 228 -61.08 5.89 -17.89
CA ALA A 228 -60.74 5.24 -16.62
C ALA A 228 -61.72 4.10 -16.30
N ASP A 229 -61.37 2.86 -16.68
CA ASP A 229 -61.80 1.63 -15.98
C ASP A 229 -61.19 0.31 -16.52
N THR A 230 -60.01 0.36 -17.12
CA THR A 230 -59.22 -0.86 -17.33
C THR A 230 -57.82 -0.62 -16.80
N ALA A 231 -57.37 -1.47 -15.87
CA ALA A 231 -55.96 -1.60 -15.58
C ALA A 231 -55.29 -1.96 -16.92
N GLY A 232 -54.60 -1.00 -17.54
CA GLY A 232 -53.84 -1.25 -18.76
C GLY A 232 -52.76 -2.30 -18.50
N PRO A 233 -52.30 -3.01 -19.55
CA PRO A 233 -51.23 -3.99 -19.40
C PRO A 233 -49.98 -3.33 -18.79
N VAL A 234 -49.32 -4.06 -17.88
CA VAL A 234 -48.02 -3.70 -17.30
C VAL A 234 -47.05 -3.43 -18.47
N PRO A 235 -46.30 -2.32 -18.49
CA PRO A 235 -45.43 -2.00 -19.62
C PRO A 235 -44.39 -3.12 -19.86
N GLU A 236 -44.27 -3.54 -21.13
CA GLU A 236 -43.27 -4.52 -21.57
C GLU A 236 -41.86 -3.88 -21.43
N ASN A 237 -41.00 -4.47 -20.59
CA ASN A 237 -39.62 -4.07 -20.25
C ASN A 237 -39.47 -2.84 -19.31
N GLN A 238 -38.76 -3.02 -18.18
CA GLN A 238 -38.35 -1.91 -17.30
C GLN A 238 -36.83 -1.71 -17.34
N ILE A 239 -36.40 -0.45 -17.46
CA ILE A 239 -34.97 -0.06 -17.41
C ILE A 239 -34.69 0.74 -16.14
N GLU A 240 -33.65 0.34 -15.43
CA GLU A 240 -33.02 1.11 -14.35
C GLU A 240 -31.58 1.48 -14.77
N ARG A 241 -31.16 2.72 -14.55
CA ARG A 241 -29.79 3.19 -14.84
C ARG A 241 -29.14 3.78 -13.59
N PHE A 242 -27.97 3.26 -13.24
CA PHE A 242 -27.15 3.71 -12.11
C PHE A 242 -25.86 4.31 -12.67
N GLY A 243 -25.90 5.62 -12.88
CA GLY A 243 -24.89 6.35 -13.65
C GLY A 243 -24.65 5.72 -15.03
N ASP A 244 -23.41 5.80 -15.49
CA ASP A 244 -22.96 5.13 -16.71
C ASP A 244 -22.54 3.66 -16.50
N LEU A 245 -22.43 3.21 -15.24
CA LEU A 245 -21.75 1.97 -14.88
C LEU A 245 -22.66 0.74 -14.93
N LEU A 246 -23.94 0.86 -14.54
CA LEU A 246 -24.88 -0.27 -14.50
C LEU A 246 -26.24 0.11 -15.12
N THR A 247 -26.68 -0.70 -16.08
CA THR A 247 -28.04 -0.70 -16.62
C THR A 247 -28.70 -2.04 -16.32
N ILE A 248 -29.92 -2.02 -15.78
CA ILE A 248 -30.73 -3.21 -15.51
C ILE A 248 -31.93 -3.20 -16.45
N LEU A 249 -32.10 -4.28 -17.22
CA LEU A 249 -33.25 -4.54 -18.07
C LEU A 249 -34.01 -5.73 -17.48
N SER A 250 -35.15 -5.47 -16.83
CA SER A 250 -36.02 -6.50 -16.26
C SER A 250 -37.21 -6.79 -17.17
N ASN A 251 -37.72 -8.03 -17.09
CA ASN A 251 -38.73 -8.58 -18.00
C ASN A 251 -38.34 -8.40 -19.47
N ALA A 252 -37.05 -8.61 -19.77
CA ALA A 252 -36.46 -8.33 -21.07
C ALA A 252 -37.04 -9.20 -22.18
N SER A 253 -37.32 -8.62 -23.35
CA SER A 253 -37.49 -9.34 -24.61
C SER A 253 -36.22 -9.31 -25.48
N PHE A 254 -36.12 -10.22 -26.45
CA PHE A 254 -35.01 -10.25 -27.39
C PHE A 254 -34.85 -8.92 -28.14
N ASP A 255 -35.95 -8.32 -28.61
CA ASP A 255 -35.95 -7.03 -29.30
C ASP A 255 -35.49 -5.88 -28.40
N ALA A 256 -35.81 -5.92 -27.11
CA ALA A 256 -35.34 -4.92 -26.15
C ALA A 256 -33.81 -5.01 -25.95
N VAL A 257 -33.27 -6.23 -25.84
CA VAL A 257 -31.82 -6.47 -25.76
C VAL A 257 -31.11 -5.96 -27.01
N VAL A 258 -31.63 -6.27 -28.21
CA VAL A 258 -31.07 -5.78 -29.49
C VAL A 258 -31.07 -4.26 -29.55
N ARG A 259 -32.19 -3.62 -29.17
CA ARG A 259 -32.34 -2.15 -29.21
C ARG A 259 -31.36 -1.48 -28.25
N GLU A 260 -31.24 -1.97 -27.03
CA GLU A 260 -30.37 -1.39 -26.01
C GLU A 260 -28.89 -1.59 -26.36
N CYS A 261 -28.48 -2.79 -26.80
CA CYS A 261 -27.09 -3.04 -27.22
C CYS A 261 -26.72 -2.27 -28.50
N ALA A 262 -27.68 -2.00 -29.39
CA ALA A 262 -27.46 -1.15 -30.56
C ALA A 262 -27.27 0.34 -30.19
N ALA A 263 -27.91 0.80 -29.12
CA ALA A 263 -27.83 2.18 -28.66
C ALA A 263 -26.59 2.43 -27.78
N THR A 264 -26.22 1.46 -26.93
CA THR A 264 -25.19 1.61 -25.91
C THR A 264 -24.12 0.53 -26.04
N PRO A 265 -22.82 0.87 -26.19
CA PRO A 265 -21.76 -0.12 -26.26
C PRO A 265 -21.37 -0.62 -24.86
N TYR A 266 -21.98 -1.73 -24.44
CA TYR A 266 -21.67 -2.37 -23.14
C TYR A 266 -20.36 -3.15 -23.18
N THR A 267 -19.58 -3.05 -22.10
CA THR A 267 -18.34 -3.84 -21.95
C THR A 267 -18.58 -5.15 -21.22
N HIS A 268 -19.62 -5.22 -20.38
CA HIS A 268 -19.96 -6.39 -19.58
C HIS A 268 -21.45 -6.69 -19.72
N VAL A 269 -21.81 -7.96 -19.86
CA VAL A 269 -23.20 -8.41 -19.88
C VAL A 269 -23.39 -9.52 -18.86
N HIS A 270 -24.37 -9.36 -17.96
CA HIS A 270 -24.84 -10.38 -17.04
C HIS A 270 -26.25 -10.81 -17.46
N LEU A 271 -26.45 -12.09 -17.76
CA LEU A 271 -27.72 -12.64 -18.22
C LEU A 271 -28.28 -13.61 -17.17
N LEU A 272 -29.49 -13.33 -16.69
CA LEU A 272 -30.27 -14.18 -15.78
C LEU A 272 -31.60 -14.54 -16.45
N ALA A 273 -31.71 -15.77 -16.92
CA ALA A 273 -32.87 -16.27 -17.66
C ALA A 273 -32.96 -17.80 -17.56
N HIS A 274 -34.12 -18.35 -17.90
CA HIS A 274 -34.28 -19.80 -18.02
C HIS A 274 -33.64 -20.31 -19.33
N GLY A 275 -32.99 -21.47 -19.24
CA GLY A 275 -32.58 -22.24 -20.42
C GLY A 275 -33.73 -23.12 -20.92
N SER A 276 -33.81 -23.34 -22.24
CA SER A 276 -34.79 -24.25 -22.85
C SER A 276 -34.20 -24.94 -24.08
N THR A 277 -34.83 -26.03 -24.53
CA THR A 277 -34.51 -26.71 -25.79
C THR A 277 -35.53 -26.32 -26.85
N ASP A 278 -35.06 -26.10 -28.08
CA ASP A 278 -35.95 -26.00 -29.23
C ASP A 278 -36.35 -27.44 -29.64
N ASP A 279 -37.65 -27.75 -29.69
CA ASP A 279 -38.13 -29.06 -30.17
C ASP A 279 -38.62 -28.96 -31.62
N ALA A 280 -38.57 -27.77 -32.23
CA ALA A 280 -38.96 -27.57 -33.61
C ALA A 280 -38.01 -28.30 -34.56
N PHE A 281 -38.56 -29.09 -35.48
CA PHE A 281 -37.82 -29.85 -36.50
C PHE A 281 -36.86 -30.94 -35.98
N GLY A 282 -36.91 -31.30 -34.69
CA GLY A 282 -36.04 -32.33 -34.09
C GLY A 282 -34.63 -31.85 -33.73
N ASP A 283 -34.43 -30.53 -33.59
CA ASP A 283 -33.16 -29.88 -33.28
C ASP A 283 -33.10 -29.46 -31.80
N THR A 284 -32.72 -30.38 -30.91
CA THR A 284 -32.70 -30.22 -29.43
C THR A 284 -31.60 -29.30 -28.88
N THR A 285 -31.17 -28.30 -29.68
CA THR A 285 -30.12 -27.37 -29.27
C THR A 285 -30.57 -26.52 -28.08
N HIS A 286 -29.70 -26.41 -27.08
CA HIS A 286 -29.97 -25.64 -25.87
C HIS A 286 -29.81 -24.14 -26.15
N GLY A 287 -30.87 -23.37 -25.89
CA GLY A 287 -30.91 -21.92 -25.97
C GLY A 287 -31.44 -21.29 -24.69
N LEU A 288 -31.71 -20.00 -24.75
CA LEU A 288 -32.32 -19.26 -23.63
C LEU A 288 -33.67 -18.68 -24.05
N VAL A 289 -34.58 -18.52 -23.09
CA VAL A 289 -35.89 -17.91 -23.31
C VAL A 289 -35.96 -16.61 -22.51
N LEU A 290 -36.20 -15.51 -23.22
CA LEU A 290 -36.40 -14.18 -22.61
C LEU A 290 -37.89 -13.88 -22.47
N ASN A 291 -38.66 -14.10 -23.54
CA ASN A 291 -40.11 -13.96 -23.56
C ASN A 291 -40.74 -15.17 -24.26
N GLU A 292 -41.98 -15.53 -23.91
CA GLU A 292 -42.73 -16.60 -24.58
C GLU A 292 -42.81 -16.39 -26.11
N ARG A 293 -42.90 -15.13 -26.56
CA ARG A 293 -43.00 -14.77 -27.98
C ARG A 293 -41.67 -14.87 -28.74
N ASP A 294 -40.53 -14.88 -28.05
CA ASP A 294 -39.21 -14.86 -28.68
C ASP A 294 -38.77 -16.24 -29.19
N GLY A 295 -39.43 -17.30 -28.71
CA GLY A 295 -38.99 -18.68 -28.85
C GLY A 295 -37.64 -18.92 -28.17
N VAL A 296 -37.00 -20.04 -28.54
CA VAL A 296 -35.66 -20.36 -28.03
C VAL A 296 -34.61 -19.54 -28.78
N ILE A 297 -33.79 -18.79 -28.05
CA ILE A 297 -32.73 -17.94 -28.59
C ILE A 297 -31.42 -18.73 -28.61
N SER A 298 -30.90 -18.98 -29.81
CA SER A 298 -29.62 -19.66 -30.01
C SER A 298 -28.41 -18.78 -29.65
N GLY A 299 -27.25 -19.42 -29.46
CA GLY A 299 -25.99 -18.71 -29.21
C GLY A 299 -25.63 -17.68 -30.29
N ASP A 300 -25.89 -17.99 -31.57
CA ASP A 300 -25.61 -17.08 -32.70
C ASP A 300 -26.53 -15.85 -32.71
N ARG A 301 -27.82 -16.05 -32.41
CA ARG A 301 -28.79 -14.95 -32.27
C ARG A 301 -28.39 -14.04 -31.12
N LEU A 302 -27.99 -14.61 -29.98
CA LEU A 302 -27.52 -13.85 -28.83
C LEU A 302 -26.21 -13.10 -29.14
N ALA A 303 -25.23 -13.76 -29.76
CA ALA A 303 -23.96 -13.12 -30.15
C ALA A 303 -24.17 -11.93 -31.09
N SER A 304 -25.17 -12.03 -31.98
CA SER A 304 -25.57 -10.93 -32.87
C SER A 304 -26.28 -9.80 -32.11
N ALA A 305 -27.13 -10.13 -31.15
CA ALA A 305 -27.85 -9.13 -30.34
C ALA A 305 -26.91 -8.30 -29.45
N LEU A 306 -25.82 -8.89 -28.96
CA LEU A 306 -24.85 -8.21 -28.09
C LEU A 306 -23.79 -7.39 -28.87
N ALA A 307 -23.82 -7.41 -30.20
CA ALA A 307 -22.86 -6.70 -31.03
C ALA A 307 -23.44 -5.39 -31.59
N CYS A 308 -22.64 -4.33 -31.64
CA CYS A 308 -23.02 -3.05 -32.23
C CYS A 308 -21.86 -2.39 -32.99
N MET A 309 -22.11 -1.27 -33.69
CA MET A 309 -21.09 -0.54 -34.43
C MET A 309 -20.64 0.70 -33.66
N VAL A 310 -19.35 0.81 -33.36
CA VAL A 310 -18.72 1.97 -32.71
C VAL A 310 -17.58 2.45 -33.61
N ASP A 311 -17.62 3.72 -34.04
CA ASP A 311 -16.61 4.33 -34.92
C ASP A 311 -16.28 3.50 -36.18
N GLY A 312 -17.31 2.87 -36.78
CA GLY A 312 -17.16 2.03 -37.96
C GLY A 312 -16.52 0.66 -37.71
N ARG A 313 -16.36 0.25 -36.44
CA ARG A 313 -15.88 -1.08 -36.04
C ARG A 313 -16.96 -1.85 -35.28
N LEU A 314 -16.96 -3.17 -35.42
CA LEU A 314 -17.83 -4.04 -34.64
C LEU A 314 -17.35 -4.08 -33.18
N HIS A 315 -18.19 -3.57 -32.28
CA HIS A 315 -18.03 -3.67 -30.83
C HIS A 315 -18.73 -4.93 -30.31
N ARG A 316 -18.07 -5.58 -29.35
CA ARG A 316 -18.58 -6.75 -28.63
C ARG A 316 -18.22 -6.60 -27.14
N PRO A 317 -19.02 -7.14 -26.22
CA PRO A 317 -18.68 -7.11 -24.81
C PRO A 317 -17.37 -7.85 -24.54
N GLN A 318 -16.61 -7.34 -23.58
CA GLN A 318 -15.36 -7.94 -23.11
C GLN A 318 -15.63 -9.17 -22.24
N LEU A 319 -16.77 -9.16 -21.54
CA LEU A 319 -17.20 -10.22 -20.62
C LEU A 319 -18.70 -10.47 -20.75
N VAL A 320 -19.07 -11.75 -20.88
CA VAL A 320 -20.45 -12.23 -20.72
C VAL A 320 -20.50 -13.25 -19.58
N THR A 321 -21.37 -13.02 -18.60
CA THR A 321 -21.66 -13.98 -17.53
C THR A 321 -23.08 -14.52 -17.68
N LEU A 322 -23.20 -15.85 -17.84
CA LEU A 322 -24.46 -16.55 -18.06
C LEU A 322 -24.89 -17.23 -16.76
N ALA A 323 -25.89 -16.66 -16.08
CA ALA A 323 -26.63 -17.28 -14.99
C ALA A 323 -27.89 -17.96 -15.55
N THR A 324 -27.73 -18.74 -16.61
CA THR A 324 -28.81 -19.52 -17.24
C THR A 324 -28.52 -21.01 -17.13
N CYS A 325 -29.56 -21.82 -16.97
CA CYS A 325 -29.46 -23.27 -16.97
C CYS A 325 -28.78 -23.75 -18.25
N ASP A 326 -27.82 -24.69 -18.13
CA ASP A 326 -27.21 -25.41 -19.25
C ASP A 326 -26.51 -24.55 -20.32
N SER A 327 -26.11 -23.32 -20.00
CA SER A 327 -25.42 -22.39 -20.93
C SER A 327 -24.08 -22.90 -21.50
N GLY A 328 -23.45 -23.88 -20.83
CA GLY A 328 -22.26 -24.59 -21.28
C GLY A 328 -22.53 -26.01 -21.80
N SER A 329 -23.76 -26.50 -21.76
CA SER A 329 -24.10 -27.89 -22.14
C SER A 329 -24.07 -28.11 -23.66
N MET A 330 -23.84 -29.37 -24.06
CA MET A 330 -23.65 -29.84 -25.43
C MET A 330 -24.44 -31.14 -25.59
N ASP A 331 -25.78 -31.05 -25.68
CA ASP A 331 -26.69 -32.18 -25.44
C ASP A 331 -27.42 -32.69 -26.71
N ASP A 332 -27.00 -32.33 -27.92
CA ASP A 332 -27.66 -32.77 -29.16
C ASP A 332 -26.76 -33.71 -30.02
N PRO A 333 -27.14 -35.00 -30.19
CA PRO A 333 -26.44 -35.97 -31.04
C PRO A 333 -26.77 -35.89 -32.54
N VAL A 334 -27.82 -35.16 -32.94
CA VAL A 334 -28.26 -34.93 -34.33
C VAL A 334 -27.62 -33.67 -34.92
N ASN A 335 -27.47 -32.62 -34.10
CA ASN A 335 -26.80 -31.36 -34.41
C ASN A 335 -25.82 -31.02 -33.27
N PRO A 336 -24.58 -31.53 -33.27
CA PRO A 336 -23.60 -31.24 -32.22
C PRO A 336 -23.07 -29.81 -32.34
N GLY A 337 -23.95 -28.86 -32.02
CA GLY A 337 -23.68 -27.44 -31.90
C GLY A 337 -22.92 -27.15 -30.63
N ALA A 338 -22.02 -26.19 -30.73
CA ALA A 338 -21.34 -25.60 -29.58
C ALA A 338 -22.37 -25.00 -28.60
N GLY A 339 -22.23 -25.23 -27.29
CA GLY A 339 -23.06 -24.57 -26.27
C GLY A 339 -22.94 -23.03 -26.35
N ILE A 340 -23.93 -22.30 -25.82
CA ILE A 340 -24.01 -20.82 -25.91
C ILE A 340 -22.67 -20.15 -25.55
N ALA A 341 -22.02 -20.62 -24.49
CA ALA A 341 -20.72 -20.08 -24.05
C ALA A 341 -19.61 -20.24 -25.09
N HIS A 342 -19.56 -21.38 -25.77
CA HIS A 342 -18.58 -21.64 -26.83
C HIS A 342 -18.87 -20.77 -28.06
N VAL A 343 -20.14 -20.64 -28.45
CA VAL A 343 -20.54 -19.80 -29.60
C VAL A 343 -20.21 -18.33 -29.34
N LEU A 344 -20.53 -17.80 -28.16
CA LEU A 344 -20.18 -16.42 -27.78
C LEU A 344 -18.66 -16.18 -27.83
N HIS A 345 -17.88 -17.13 -27.30
CA HIS A 345 -16.43 -17.02 -27.33
C HIS A 345 -15.88 -17.11 -28.75
N GLN A 346 -16.36 -18.05 -29.57
CA GLN A 346 -16.02 -18.17 -31.00
C GLN A 346 -16.43 -16.92 -31.78
N ALA A 347 -17.54 -16.30 -31.41
CA ALA A 347 -17.95 -14.97 -31.84
C ALA A 347 -17.12 -13.84 -31.19
N GLY A 348 -15.93 -14.10 -30.66
CA GLY A 348 -14.97 -13.08 -30.26
C GLY A 348 -15.25 -12.39 -28.93
N VAL A 349 -16.13 -12.91 -28.07
CA VAL A 349 -16.23 -12.45 -26.69
C VAL A 349 -15.01 -12.97 -25.90
N PRO A 350 -14.16 -12.09 -25.34
CA PRO A 350 -12.90 -12.50 -24.72
C PRO A 350 -13.04 -13.37 -23.47
N LEU A 351 -14.01 -13.06 -22.60
CA LEU A 351 -14.25 -13.83 -21.38
C LEU A 351 -15.73 -14.22 -21.31
N VAL A 352 -16.00 -15.52 -21.27
CA VAL A 352 -17.37 -16.03 -21.09
C VAL A 352 -17.39 -16.94 -19.87
N VAL A 353 -18.19 -16.60 -18.86
CA VAL A 353 -18.41 -17.42 -17.67
C VAL A 353 -19.81 -18.02 -17.76
N ALA A 354 -19.88 -19.35 -17.72
CA ALA A 354 -21.13 -20.07 -17.89
C ALA A 354 -21.19 -21.29 -16.97
N SER A 355 -22.27 -22.07 -17.04
CA SER A 355 -22.42 -23.30 -16.28
C SER A 355 -22.67 -24.50 -17.19
N GLN A 356 -21.90 -25.58 -17.01
CA GLN A 356 -22.05 -26.85 -17.73
C GLN A 356 -23.34 -27.58 -17.32
N VAL A 357 -23.71 -27.46 -16.04
CA VAL A 357 -24.91 -28.01 -15.41
C VAL A 357 -25.49 -26.89 -14.54
N PRO A 358 -26.83 -26.75 -14.36
CA PRO A 358 -27.41 -25.56 -13.78
C PRO A 358 -26.87 -25.26 -12.38
N LEU A 359 -26.46 -24.01 -12.16
CA LEU A 359 -26.19 -23.51 -10.81
C LEU A 359 -27.51 -23.40 -10.04
N GLY A 360 -27.50 -23.78 -8.77
CA GLY A 360 -28.61 -23.44 -7.89
C GLY A 360 -28.60 -21.95 -7.57
N PHE A 361 -29.75 -21.39 -7.17
CA PHE A 361 -29.92 -19.95 -6.95
C PHE A 361 -28.89 -19.35 -5.98
N ALA A 362 -28.59 -20.02 -4.87
CA ALA A 362 -27.55 -19.57 -3.94
C ALA A 362 -26.15 -19.53 -4.59
N GLY A 363 -25.86 -20.45 -5.52
CA GLY A 363 -24.61 -20.51 -6.26
C GLY A 363 -24.51 -19.40 -7.32
N SER A 364 -25.58 -19.13 -8.06
CA SER A 364 -25.60 -18.05 -9.06
C SER A 364 -25.45 -16.66 -8.42
N VAL A 365 -26.11 -16.43 -7.28
CA VAL A 365 -25.98 -15.19 -6.50
C VAL A 365 -24.56 -15.04 -5.95
N LEU A 366 -23.97 -16.11 -5.42
CA LEU A 366 -22.59 -16.08 -4.90
C LEU A 366 -21.58 -15.77 -6.02
N LEU A 367 -21.75 -16.37 -7.20
CA LEU A 367 -20.95 -16.05 -8.39
C LEU A 367 -21.05 -14.55 -8.71
N ALA A 368 -22.27 -14.01 -8.87
CA ALA A 368 -22.45 -12.60 -9.23
C ALA A 368 -21.79 -11.67 -8.20
N ARG A 369 -22.06 -11.90 -6.91
CA ARG A 369 -21.52 -11.10 -5.81
C ARG A 369 -20.00 -11.12 -5.77
N GLU A 370 -19.38 -12.29 -5.64
CA GLU A 370 -17.93 -12.42 -5.43
C GLU A 370 -17.12 -12.08 -6.69
N PHE A 371 -17.66 -12.35 -7.88
CA PHE A 371 -16.95 -12.06 -9.13
C PHE A 371 -16.95 -10.56 -9.44
N TYR A 372 -18.10 -9.88 -9.44
CA TYR A 372 -18.17 -8.45 -9.78
C TYR A 372 -17.53 -7.56 -8.70
N SER A 373 -17.68 -7.90 -7.42
CA SER A 373 -17.04 -7.18 -6.30
C SER A 373 -15.51 -7.26 -6.28
N GLY A 374 -14.90 -8.21 -7.00
CA GLY A 374 -13.45 -8.22 -7.17
C GLY A 374 -13.02 -7.66 -8.53
N LEU A 375 -13.79 -7.98 -9.59
CA LEU A 375 -13.47 -7.58 -10.96
C LEU A 375 -13.41 -6.06 -11.10
N LEU A 376 -14.39 -5.35 -10.53
CA LEU A 376 -14.45 -3.89 -10.60
C LEU A 376 -13.33 -3.19 -9.81
N TRP A 377 -12.64 -3.90 -8.91
CA TRP A 377 -11.45 -3.40 -8.21
C TRP A 377 -10.13 -3.79 -8.91
N GLY A 378 -10.20 -4.21 -10.17
CA GLY A 378 -9.04 -4.60 -10.97
C GLY A 378 -8.37 -5.89 -10.49
N GLU A 379 -9.08 -6.77 -9.77
CA GLU A 379 -8.54 -8.09 -9.47
C GLU A 379 -8.46 -8.97 -10.73
N HIS A 380 -7.43 -9.81 -10.80
CA HIS A 380 -7.23 -10.68 -11.94
C HIS A 380 -8.39 -11.69 -12.09
N PRO A 381 -9.06 -11.81 -13.26
CA PRO A 381 -10.22 -12.69 -13.45
C PRO A 381 -9.97 -14.13 -13.02
N TRP A 382 -8.81 -14.70 -13.36
CA TRP A 382 -8.42 -16.05 -12.94
C TRP A 382 -8.32 -16.24 -11.42
N LYS A 383 -7.82 -15.24 -10.67
CA LYS A 383 -7.78 -15.28 -9.20
C LYS A 383 -9.21 -15.27 -8.63
N LEU A 384 -10.08 -14.45 -9.21
CA LEU A 384 -11.50 -14.37 -8.84
C LEU A 384 -12.23 -15.67 -9.12
N LEU A 385 -12.02 -16.29 -10.29
CA LEU A 385 -12.65 -17.55 -10.66
C LEU A 385 -12.25 -18.69 -9.71
N HIS A 386 -10.97 -18.76 -9.33
CA HIS A 386 -10.51 -19.71 -8.32
C HIS A 386 -11.13 -19.44 -6.93
N ARG A 387 -11.22 -18.16 -6.53
CA ARG A 387 -11.88 -17.75 -5.28
C ARG A 387 -13.36 -18.12 -5.28
N VAL A 388 -14.09 -17.79 -6.34
CA VAL A 388 -15.51 -18.12 -6.52
C VAL A 388 -15.71 -19.62 -6.41
N ARG A 389 -14.92 -20.43 -7.13
CA ARG A 389 -15.00 -21.89 -7.08
C ARG A 389 -14.76 -22.43 -5.67
N SER A 390 -13.74 -21.92 -4.99
CA SER A 390 -13.44 -22.28 -3.59
C SER A 390 -14.56 -21.88 -2.63
N SER A 391 -15.15 -20.69 -2.82
CA SER A 391 -16.29 -20.20 -2.03
C SER A 391 -17.55 -21.03 -2.26
N LEU A 392 -17.84 -21.42 -3.51
CA LEU A 392 -18.96 -22.30 -3.83
C LEU A 392 -18.82 -23.66 -3.13
N HIS A 393 -17.62 -24.26 -3.15
CA HIS A 393 -17.37 -25.53 -2.47
C HIS A 393 -17.36 -25.41 -0.94
N GLY A 394 -16.82 -24.31 -0.39
CA GLY A 394 -16.62 -24.14 1.05
C GLY A 394 -17.82 -23.57 1.81
N ARG A 395 -18.66 -22.76 1.17
CA ARG A 395 -19.82 -22.08 1.82
C ARG A 395 -21.16 -22.76 1.51
N LEU A 396 -21.27 -23.49 0.41
CA LEU A 396 -22.45 -24.29 0.11
C LEU A 396 -22.24 -25.75 0.57
N ASP A 397 -23.31 -26.54 0.59
CA ASP A 397 -23.22 -27.97 0.94
C ASP A 397 -22.18 -28.66 0.03
N PRO A 398 -21.14 -29.32 0.57
CA PRO A 398 -20.09 -29.98 -0.21
C PRO A 398 -20.58 -31.07 -1.18
N ARG A 399 -21.83 -31.54 -1.01
CA ARG A 399 -22.49 -32.47 -1.93
C ARG A 399 -23.06 -31.79 -3.18
N ARG A 400 -23.02 -30.46 -3.24
CA ARG A 400 -23.44 -29.67 -4.40
C ARG A 400 -22.30 -29.55 -5.40
N HIS A 401 -22.67 -29.57 -6.67
CA HIS A 401 -21.74 -29.54 -7.80
C HIS A 401 -21.54 -28.13 -8.38
N ASP A 402 -22.14 -27.10 -7.79
CA ASP A 402 -22.12 -25.71 -8.27
C ASP A 402 -20.70 -25.20 -8.59
N TRP A 403 -19.71 -25.56 -7.77
CA TRP A 403 -18.30 -25.18 -7.97
C TRP A 403 -17.68 -25.79 -9.23
N ALA A 404 -18.08 -27.01 -9.58
CA ALA A 404 -17.57 -27.76 -10.71
C ALA A 404 -18.34 -27.46 -12.01
N SER A 405 -19.58 -27.00 -11.90
CA SER A 405 -20.38 -26.57 -13.05
C SER A 405 -19.80 -25.35 -13.77
N LEU A 406 -19.04 -24.49 -13.07
CA LEU A 406 -18.52 -23.26 -13.67
C LEU A 406 -17.50 -23.53 -14.78
N VAL A 407 -17.86 -23.16 -16.01
CA VAL A 407 -17.02 -23.23 -17.20
C VAL A 407 -16.63 -21.83 -17.64
N VAL A 408 -15.37 -21.66 -18.03
CA VAL A 408 -14.83 -20.36 -18.42
C VAL A 408 -14.12 -20.49 -19.75
N TYR A 409 -14.53 -19.67 -20.71
CA TYR A 409 -13.79 -19.45 -21.94
C TYR A 409 -13.00 -18.16 -21.85
N GLU A 410 -11.73 -18.18 -22.26
CA GLU A 410 -10.84 -17.02 -22.17
C GLU A 410 -9.97 -16.82 -23.42
N SER A 411 -9.79 -15.55 -23.78
CA SER A 411 -8.75 -15.06 -24.68
C SER A 411 -8.31 -13.66 -24.21
N LEU A 412 -7.69 -13.61 -23.04
CA LEU A 412 -7.29 -12.36 -22.39
C LEU A 412 -6.00 -11.76 -23.00
N PRO A 413 -5.82 -10.43 -23.00
CA PRO A 413 -4.62 -9.76 -23.52
C PRO A 413 -3.34 -10.14 -22.76
N SER A 414 -2.18 -10.13 -23.45
CA SER A 414 -0.87 -10.42 -22.85
C SER A 414 -0.43 -9.38 -21.82
N GLU A 415 -0.85 -8.13 -21.99
CA GLU A 415 -0.54 -7.00 -21.08
C GLU A 415 -1.54 -6.88 -19.93
N MET A 416 -2.23 -7.96 -19.57
CA MET A 416 -3.31 -7.96 -18.57
C MET A 416 -2.88 -7.33 -17.24
N ASN A 417 -1.69 -7.67 -16.73
CA ASN A 417 -1.22 -7.14 -15.44
C ASN A 417 -1.11 -5.61 -15.45
N ARG A 418 -0.57 -5.03 -16.52
CA ARG A 418 -0.48 -3.57 -16.68
C ARG A 418 -1.85 -2.93 -16.78
N GLN A 419 -2.77 -3.54 -17.54
CA GLN A 419 -4.14 -3.02 -17.70
C GLN A 419 -4.95 -3.11 -16.39
N LEU A 420 -4.80 -4.20 -15.63
CA LEU A 420 -5.43 -4.36 -14.32
C LEU A 420 -4.89 -3.37 -13.28
N GLU A 421 -3.58 -3.12 -13.29
CA GLU A 421 -2.99 -2.12 -12.40
C GLU A 421 -3.53 -0.71 -12.72
N ALA A 422 -3.60 -0.35 -14.01
CA ALA A 422 -4.19 0.91 -14.47
C ALA A 422 -5.68 1.02 -14.09
N ALA A 423 -6.44 -0.08 -14.28
CA ALA A 423 -7.84 -0.14 -13.90
C ALA A 423 -7.98 0.08 -12.39
N ARG A 424 -7.31 -0.75 -11.58
CA ARG A 424 -7.34 -0.66 -10.11
C ARG A 424 -7.04 0.76 -9.63
N PHE A 425 -6.00 1.41 -10.17
CA PHE A 425 -5.70 2.81 -9.84
C PHE A 425 -6.87 3.74 -10.17
N ARG A 426 -7.42 3.69 -11.40
CA ARG A 426 -8.59 4.51 -11.79
C ARG A 426 -9.80 4.27 -10.91
N GLN A 427 -10.11 3.02 -10.59
CA GLN A 427 -11.26 2.66 -9.75
C GLN A 427 -11.07 3.10 -8.29
N CYS A 428 -9.86 2.97 -7.73
CA CYS A 428 -9.55 3.56 -6.43
C CYS A 428 -9.69 5.09 -6.45
N LYS A 429 -9.22 5.77 -7.50
CA LYS A 429 -9.38 7.23 -7.66
C LYS A 429 -10.86 7.63 -7.67
N GLN A 430 -11.68 6.96 -8.46
CA GLN A 430 -13.12 7.21 -8.51
C GLN A 430 -13.79 6.93 -7.16
N ALA A 431 -13.47 5.81 -6.52
CA ALA A 431 -14.06 5.44 -5.23
C ALA A 431 -13.64 6.39 -4.11
N LEU A 432 -12.40 6.91 -4.14
CA LEU A 432 -11.95 7.92 -3.18
C LEU A 432 -12.72 9.24 -3.36
N ASN A 433 -12.95 9.67 -4.61
CA ASN A 433 -13.76 10.86 -4.90
C ASN A 433 -15.20 10.70 -4.37
N VAL A 434 -15.81 9.53 -4.58
CA VAL A 434 -17.13 9.22 -4.03
C VAL A 434 -17.09 9.23 -2.50
N ALA A 435 -16.11 8.57 -1.88
CA ALA A 435 -15.96 8.54 -0.41
C ALA A 435 -15.81 9.96 0.17
N PHE A 436 -15.11 10.85 -0.53
CA PHE A 436 -14.96 12.24 -0.17
C PHE A 436 -16.30 13.00 -0.15
N GLU A 437 -17.09 12.91 -1.21
CA GLU A 437 -18.42 13.53 -1.23
C GLU A 437 -19.32 12.94 -0.14
N ARG A 438 -19.20 11.64 0.15
CA ARG A 438 -19.98 11.02 1.23
C ARG A 438 -19.61 11.53 2.62
N SER A 439 -18.33 11.79 2.85
CA SER A 439 -17.86 12.39 4.10
C SER A 439 -18.47 13.77 4.37
N ARG A 440 -18.77 14.54 3.30
CA ARG A 440 -19.34 15.91 3.42
C ARG A 440 -20.82 15.93 3.75
N TYR A 441 -21.60 15.05 3.14
CA TYR A 441 -23.07 15.12 3.20
C TYR A 441 -23.71 14.10 4.18
N GLY A 442 -22.91 13.23 4.81
CA GLY A 442 -23.35 12.26 5.82
C GLY A 442 -23.73 10.89 5.24
N PRO A 443 -24.22 9.94 6.08
CA PRO A 443 -24.67 8.63 5.62
C PRO A 443 -25.84 8.78 4.65
N PHE A 444 -25.74 8.15 3.47
CA PHE A 444 -26.87 8.04 2.55
C PHE A 444 -27.79 6.91 2.98
N PRO A 445 -29.10 7.01 2.70
CA PRO A 445 -30.03 5.92 2.98
C PRO A 445 -29.58 4.64 2.27
N GLU A 446 -29.62 3.51 2.98
CA GLU A 446 -29.43 2.19 2.37
C GLU A 446 -30.56 1.90 1.37
N ALA A 447 -30.32 0.97 0.44
CA ALA A 447 -31.26 0.63 -0.64
C ALA A 447 -32.64 0.14 -0.16
N ASP A 448 -32.74 -0.22 1.13
CA ASP A 448 -33.91 -0.70 1.85
C ASP A 448 -34.45 0.29 2.91
N GLY A 449 -33.82 1.46 3.08
CA GLY A 449 -34.31 2.54 3.94
C GLY A 449 -34.19 2.29 5.46
N GLU A 450 -33.55 1.20 5.88
CA GLU A 450 -33.24 0.94 7.30
C GLU A 450 -31.82 1.45 7.60
N PRO A 451 -31.63 2.34 8.60
CA PRO A 451 -30.28 2.68 9.04
C PRO A 451 -29.63 1.47 9.68
N CYS A 452 -28.40 1.13 9.26
CA CYS A 452 -27.55 0.20 10.00
C CYS A 452 -27.45 0.66 11.46
N GLY A 453 -27.64 -0.26 12.41
CA GLY A 453 -27.61 0.04 13.85
C GLY A 453 -26.24 0.45 14.41
N ASP A 454 -25.20 0.46 13.56
CA ASP A 454 -23.86 0.91 13.90
C ASP A 454 -23.70 2.41 13.57
N ALA A 455 -22.97 3.15 14.40
CA ALA A 455 -22.67 4.56 14.14
C ALA A 455 -21.94 4.71 12.79
N TRP A 456 -22.44 5.58 11.91
CA TRP A 456 -21.81 5.88 10.63
C TRP A 456 -20.39 6.42 10.85
N ASP A 457 -19.41 5.71 10.29
CA ASP A 457 -18.00 6.10 10.27
C ASP A 457 -17.64 6.65 8.87
N PRO A 458 -17.40 7.98 8.74
CA PRO A 458 -17.05 8.60 7.46
C PRO A 458 -15.65 8.20 6.95
N ASP A 459 -14.76 7.69 7.81
CA ASP A 459 -13.40 7.30 7.45
C ASP A 459 -13.33 5.89 6.87
N LYS A 460 -14.27 5.02 7.25
CA LYS A 460 -14.33 3.62 6.82
C LYS A 460 -14.24 3.44 5.29
N PRO A 461 -15.03 4.15 4.45
CA PRO A 461 -14.94 4.02 3.00
C PRO A 461 -13.58 4.48 2.46
N ILE A 462 -12.94 5.48 3.08
CA ILE A 462 -11.64 6.00 2.67
C ILE A 462 -10.55 4.94 2.96
N GLU A 463 -10.57 4.36 4.16
CA GLU A 463 -9.63 3.31 4.55
C GLU A 463 -9.75 2.06 3.65
N ASP A 464 -10.97 1.66 3.32
CA ASP A 464 -11.25 0.52 2.43
C ASP A 464 -10.69 0.75 1.01
N VAL A 465 -10.72 2.00 0.51
CA VAL A 465 -10.10 2.36 -0.77
C VAL A 465 -8.58 2.35 -0.67
N ILE A 466 -8.02 2.97 0.38
CA ILE A 466 -6.56 3.02 0.61
C ILE A 466 -5.97 1.62 0.65
N ALA A 467 -6.65 0.67 1.29
CA ALA A 467 -6.21 -0.71 1.40
C ALA A 467 -6.16 -1.47 0.06
N LYS A 468 -6.78 -0.93 -1.01
CA LYS A 468 -6.84 -1.56 -2.34
C LYS A 468 -5.90 -0.92 -3.37
N LEU A 469 -5.20 0.15 -3.01
CA LEU A 469 -4.32 0.88 -3.91
C LEU A 469 -3.11 0.02 -4.36
N PRO A 470 -2.70 0.08 -5.65
CA PRO A 470 -1.58 -0.70 -6.17
C PRO A 470 -0.22 -0.06 -5.83
N MET A 471 0.08 0.12 -4.54
CA MET A 471 1.25 0.87 -4.05
C MET A 471 2.60 0.32 -4.53
N LYS A 472 2.69 -1.02 -4.66
CA LYS A 472 3.89 -1.72 -5.14
C LYS A 472 3.86 -1.96 -6.65
N GLY A 473 2.87 -1.40 -7.33
CA GLY A 473 2.67 -1.53 -8.75
C GLY A 473 3.88 -1.08 -9.56
N GLN A 474 4.10 -1.73 -10.69
CA GLN A 474 5.22 -1.41 -11.57
C GLN A 474 4.98 -0.10 -12.32
N TYR A 475 3.73 0.30 -12.53
CA TYR A 475 3.35 1.38 -13.45
C TYR A 475 2.59 2.53 -12.80
N PHE A 476 1.91 2.32 -11.68
CA PHE A 476 1.07 3.31 -10.99
C PHE A 476 1.40 3.42 -9.50
N GLY A 477 2.51 2.82 -9.04
CA GLY A 477 2.88 2.78 -7.63
C GLY A 477 3.05 4.16 -7.00
N MET A 478 3.67 5.11 -7.72
CA MET A 478 3.90 6.46 -7.17
C MET A 478 2.63 7.30 -7.16
N GLU A 479 1.80 7.20 -8.21
CA GLU A 479 0.46 7.83 -8.22
C GLU A 479 -0.45 7.23 -7.13
N ALA A 480 -0.35 5.93 -6.87
CA ALA A 480 -1.05 5.26 -5.77
C ALA A 480 -0.58 5.76 -4.39
N LEU A 481 0.73 5.99 -4.20
CA LEU A 481 1.28 6.64 -3.00
C LEU A 481 0.69 8.03 -2.79
N ALA A 482 0.69 8.86 -3.83
CA ALA A 482 0.08 10.19 -3.76
C ALA A 482 -1.42 10.13 -3.43
N LEU A 483 -2.16 9.19 -4.03
CA LEU A 483 -3.59 9.01 -3.78
C LEU A 483 -3.90 8.49 -2.36
N ARG A 484 -3.00 7.66 -1.79
CA ARG A 484 -3.09 7.27 -0.37
C ARG A 484 -2.88 8.47 0.55
N ALA A 485 -1.93 9.34 0.22
CA ALA A 485 -1.67 10.55 0.96
C ALA A 485 -2.87 11.51 0.94
N ASP A 486 -3.53 11.67 -0.22
CA ASP A 486 -4.79 12.41 -0.36
C ASP A 486 -5.86 11.87 0.61
N GLY A 487 -6.07 10.54 0.65
CA GLY A 487 -7.04 9.92 1.56
C GLY A 487 -6.68 10.09 3.05
N ARG A 488 -5.40 10.00 3.41
CA ARG A 488 -4.95 10.24 4.81
C ARG A 488 -5.12 11.69 5.24
N MET A 489 -4.90 12.64 4.33
CA MET A 489 -5.15 14.06 4.58
C MET A 489 -6.64 14.33 4.87
N LEU A 490 -7.54 13.63 4.18
CA LEU A 490 -8.98 13.71 4.42
C LEU A 490 -9.36 13.16 5.80
N ILE A 491 -8.87 11.96 6.15
CA ILE A 491 -9.06 11.38 7.49
C ILE A 491 -8.51 12.33 8.57
N ALA A 492 -7.36 12.95 8.32
CA ALA A 492 -6.79 13.92 9.26
C ALA A 492 -7.70 15.15 9.45
N ARG A 493 -8.38 15.61 8.40
CA ARG A 493 -9.35 16.70 8.49
C ARG A 493 -10.57 16.28 9.29
N ASN A 494 -11.15 15.11 9.01
CA ASN A 494 -12.31 14.57 9.74
C ASN A 494 -12.02 14.47 11.25
N LEU A 495 -10.86 13.91 11.62
CA LEU A 495 -10.41 13.82 13.01
C LEU A 495 -10.26 15.19 13.69
N PHE A 496 -9.78 16.20 12.95
CA PHE A 496 -9.71 17.55 13.48
C PHE A 496 -11.10 18.15 13.69
N ASP A 497 -12.00 18.03 12.72
CA ASP A 497 -13.37 18.52 12.84
C ASP A 497 -14.12 17.83 14.00
N ASP A 498 -13.88 16.55 14.22
CA ASP A 498 -14.43 15.81 15.37
C ASP A 498 -13.80 16.24 16.70
N SER A 499 -12.52 16.63 16.71
CA SER A 499 -11.89 17.21 17.90
C SER A 499 -12.63 18.48 18.36
N LEU A 500 -13.07 19.31 17.41
CA LEU A 500 -13.83 20.53 17.72
C LEU A 500 -15.23 20.23 18.28
N LYS A 501 -15.80 19.07 17.96
CA LYS A 501 -17.10 18.60 18.46
C LYS A 501 -17.01 17.88 19.81
N ALA A 502 -15.83 17.43 20.23
CA ALA A 502 -15.64 16.66 21.45
C ALA A 502 -15.99 17.47 22.73
N GLU A 503 -16.80 16.84 23.59
CA GLU A 503 -17.33 17.45 24.82
C GLU A 503 -16.29 17.60 25.93
N ASP A 504 -15.34 16.64 26.04
CA ASP A 504 -14.30 16.63 27.06
C ASP A 504 -12.89 16.92 26.51
N ALA A 505 -12.06 17.56 27.34
CA ALA A 505 -10.71 17.98 26.96
C ALA A 505 -9.75 16.81 26.62
N PRO A 506 -9.78 15.65 27.32
CA PRO A 506 -9.03 14.47 26.92
C PRO A 506 -9.35 14.00 25.50
N SER A 507 -10.63 13.78 25.17
CA SER A 507 -11.06 13.31 23.85
C SER A 507 -10.71 14.32 22.74
N ARG A 508 -10.90 15.62 23.00
CA ARG A 508 -10.50 16.69 22.07
C ARG A 508 -9.01 16.63 21.74
N ARG A 509 -8.18 16.49 22.77
CA ARG A 509 -6.72 16.39 22.60
C ARG A 509 -6.32 15.14 21.84
N GLU A 510 -6.93 13.99 22.16
CA GLU A 510 -6.68 12.72 21.49
C GLU A 510 -6.98 12.80 19.98
N LEU A 511 -8.14 13.33 19.60
CA LEU A 511 -8.53 13.51 18.21
C LEU A 511 -7.61 14.49 17.46
N ALA A 512 -7.19 15.58 18.11
CA ALA A 512 -6.22 16.51 17.52
C ALA A 512 -4.83 15.86 17.30
N LEU A 513 -4.39 14.98 18.22
CA LEU A 513 -3.15 14.21 18.07
C LEU A 513 -3.27 13.16 16.95
N LEU A 514 -4.42 12.49 16.82
CA LEU A 514 -4.70 11.55 15.73
C LEU A 514 -4.72 12.27 14.37
N SER A 515 -5.34 13.44 14.29
CA SER A 515 -5.32 14.31 13.11
C SER A 515 -3.90 14.65 12.68
N ARG A 516 -3.07 15.11 13.62
CA ARG A 516 -1.64 15.38 13.38
C ARG A 516 -0.91 14.14 12.87
N TRP A 517 -1.10 12.99 13.51
CA TRP A 517 -0.44 11.75 13.13
C TRP A 517 -0.77 11.34 11.68
N ARG A 518 -2.04 11.44 11.29
CA ARG A 518 -2.48 11.15 9.91
C ARG A 518 -1.87 12.11 8.89
N LEU A 519 -1.69 13.39 9.23
CA LEU A 519 -0.96 14.36 8.39
C LEU A 519 0.53 14.01 8.26
N GLU A 520 1.19 13.62 9.35
CA GLU A 520 2.59 13.17 9.29
C GLU A 520 2.71 11.90 8.41
N GLN A 521 1.73 10.99 8.44
CA GLN A 521 1.70 9.83 7.54
C GLN A 521 1.48 10.22 6.07
N ALA A 522 0.63 11.21 5.80
CA ALA A 522 0.43 11.74 4.45
C ALA A 522 1.72 12.38 3.90
N LEU A 523 2.46 13.12 4.76
CA LEU A 523 3.75 13.71 4.37
C LEU A 523 4.77 12.65 3.94
N VAL A 524 4.87 11.55 4.69
CA VAL A 524 5.76 10.42 4.34
C VAL A 524 5.37 9.82 2.99
N ASP A 525 4.08 9.58 2.75
CA ASP A 525 3.61 9.03 1.47
C ASP A 525 3.90 9.96 0.28
N TYR A 526 3.66 11.27 0.45
CA TYR A 526 3.99 12.24 -0.59
C TYR A 526 5.50 12.27 -0.87
N ALA A 527 6.33 12.26 0.17
CA ALA A 527 7.78 12.23 0.02
C ALA A 527 8.24 10.95 -0.70
N GLU A 528 7.70 9.79 -0.33
CA GLU A 528 8.02 8.52 -0.99
C GLU A 528 7.57 8.51 -2.46
N ALA A 529 6.41 9.09 -2.76
CA ALA A 529 5.92 9.22 -4.14
C ALA A 529 6.86 10.09 -5.00
N VAL A 530 7.31 11.24 -4.48
CA VAL A 530 8.24 12.14 -5.17
C VAL A 530 9.62 11.49 -5.35
N ASP A 531 10.18 10.93 -4.27
CA ASP A 531 11.49 10.28 -4.30
C ASP A 531 11.49 9.08 -5.25
N GLY A 532 10.47 8.24 -5.19
CA GLY A 532 10.35 7.08 -6.07
C GLY A 532 10.15 7.48 -7.53
N PHE A 533 9.42 8.56 -7.82
CA PHE A 533 9.35 9.14 -9.17
C PHE A 533 10.73 9.57 -9.69
N LEU A 534 11.57 10.18 -8.85
CA LEU A 534 12.90 10.66 -9.24
C LEU A 534 13.93 9.53 -9.42
N VAL A 535 13.77 8.40 -8.71
CA VAL A 535 14.77 7.31 -8.67
C VAL A 535 14.39 6.09 -9.52
N SER A 536 13.10 5.83 -9.74
CA SER A 536 12.60 4.62 -10.43
C SER A 536 11.85 4.97 -11.72
N PRO A 537 12.54 5.05 -12.88
CA PRO A 537 11.88 5.28 -14.17
C PRO A 537 10.85 4.18 -14.45
N GLY A 538 9.59 4.57 -14.68
CA GLY A 538 8.52 3.66 -15.10
C GLY A 538 7.41 3.39 -14.07
N GLN A 539 7.57 3.79 -12.80
CA GLN A 539 6.55 3.60 -11.74
C GLN A 539 5.40 4.60 -11.72
N GLY A 540 5.22 5.33 -12.84
CA GLY A 540 4.09 6.21 -13.11
C GLY A 540 4.01 7.45 -12.24
N MET A 541 4.28 8.60 -12.85
CA MET A 541 3.78 9.91 -12.45
C MET A 541 4.09 10.85 -13.61
N ASN A 542 3.09 11.31 -14.37
CA ASN A 542 3.37 12.13 -15.57
C ASN A 542 3.86 13.54 -15.20
N ALA A 543 3.41 14.07 -14.05
CA ALA A 543 3.93 15.29 -13.43
C ALA A 543 3.64 15.29 -11.91
N PRO A 544 4.67 15.37 -11.04
CA PRO A 544 4.50 15.31 -9.58
C PRO A 544 3.97 16.60 -8.96
N TYR A 545 3.44 17.55 -9.74
CA TYR A 545 3.19 18.92 -9.26
C TYR A 545 2.22 18.94 -8.07
N ARG A 546 1.10 18.21 -8.12
CA ARG A 546 0.13 18.13 -7.02
C ARG A 546 0.77 17.61 -5.74
N THR A 547 1.52 16.51 -5.87
CA THR A 547 2.26 15.84 -4.80
C THR A 547 3.29 16.77 -4.16
N LEU A 548 4.04 17.52 -4.98
CA LEU A 548 5.02 18.50 -4.51
C LEU A 548 4.36 19.67 -3.77
N VAL A 549 3.27 20.24 -4.29
CA VAL A 549 2.55 21.33 -3.61
C VAL A 549 1.99 20.85 -2.27
N ALA A 550 1.38 19.66 -2.23
CA ALA A 550 0.85 19.09 -0.99
C ALA A 550 1.94 18.77 0.04
N GLN A 551 3.07 18.22 -0.40
CA GLN A 551 4.21 17.96 0.47
C GLN A 551 4.78 19.27 1.04
N LEU A 552 4.92 20.31 0.22
CA LEU A 552 5.39 21.63 0.67
C LEU A 552 4.42 22.23 1.71
N SER A 553 3.11 22.18 1.46
CA SER A 553 2.11 22.73 2.37
C SER A 553 2.12 22.03 3.72
N ILE A 554 2.14 20.69 3.73
CA ILE A 554 2.07 19.91 4.98
C ILE A 554 3.36 20.08 5.79
N LYS A 555 4.53 20.10 5.14
CA LYS A 555 5.83 20.35 5.80
C LYS A 555 5.85 21.68 6.54
N LEU A 556 5.31 22.73 5.92
CA LEU A 556 5.15 24.06 6.52
C LEU A 556 4.21 24.02 7.74
N VAL A 557 3.06 23.37 7.62
CA VAL A 557 2.04 23.30 8.69
C VAL A 557 2.53 22.48 9.90
N LEU A 558 3.25 21.39 9.66
CA LEU A 558 3.80 20.57 10.74
C LEU A 558 5.02 21.20 11.43
N GLY A 559 5.53 22.32 10.89
CA GLY A 559 6.63 23.09 11.45
C GLY A 559 7.97 22.35 11.43
N GLU A 560 8.26 21.54 10.41
CA GLU A 560 9.56 20.85 10.31
C GLU A 560 10.73 21.84 10.20
N ALA A 561 11.88 21.48 10.77
CA ALA A 561 13.05 22.36 10.85
C ALA A 561 13.49 22.84 9.45
N GLY A 562 13.53 24.16 9.24
CA GLY A 562 13.98 24.80 8.00
C GLY A 562 12.99 25.79 7.36
N GLY A 563 11.72 25.79 7.79
CA GLY A 563 10.72 26.75 7.28
C GLY A 563 10.34 26.52 5.80
N PHE A 564 10.00 27.60 5.09
CA PHE A 564 9.71 27.58 3.65
C PHE A 564 10.92 27.06 2.85
N ASP A 565 10.69 26.08 1.96
CA ASP A 565 11.73 25.40 1.17
C ASP A 565 11.72 25.96 -0.27
N PRO A 566 12.64 26.88 -0.63
CA PRO A 566 12.61 27.55 -1.93
C PRO A 566 12.91 26.60 -3.09
N ASP A 567 13.78 25.62 -2.89
CA ASP A 567 14.16 24.66 -3.94
C ASP A 567 12.97 23.77 -4.30
N MET A 568 12.24 23.31 -3.28
CA MET A 568 11.02 22.55 -3.46
C MET A 568 9.92 23.38 -4.13
N TRP A 569 9.75 24.64 -3.72
CA TRP A 569 8.80 25.56 -4.36
C TRP A 569 9.13 25.78 -5.85
N HIS A 570 10.39 26.04 -6.18
CA HIS A 570 10.84 26.21 -7.57
C HIS A 570 10.64 24.93 -8.40
N THR A 571 10.88 23.77 -7.80
CA THR A 571 10.64 22.47 -8.44
C THR A 571 9.16 22.25 -8.72
N ALA A 572 8.29 22.51 -7.74
CA ALA A 572 6.84 22.43 -7.91
C ALA A 572 6.36 23.39 -9.00
N LYS A 573 6.81 24.65 -8.96
CA LYS A 573 6.46 25.67 -9.95
C LYS A 573 6.88 25.27 -11.36
N TYR A 574 8.09 24.73 -11.53
CA TYR A 574 8.57 24.24 -12.83
C TYR A 574 7.61 23.20 -13.44
N TRP A 575 7.18 22.22 -12.64
CA TRP A 575 6.25 21.19 -13.09
C TRP A 575 4.85 21.73 -13.37
N VAL A 576 4.36 22.67 -12.56
CA VAL A 576 3.08 23.35 -12.78
C VAL A 576 3.10 24.13 -14.10
N ASP A 577 4.09 25.00 -14.32
CA ASP A 577 4.22 25.79 -15.55
C ASP A 577 4.30 24.88 -16.78
N ARG A 578 5.11 23.80 -16.68
CA ARG A 578 5.27 22.84 -17.77
C ARG A 578 3.96 22.13 -18.11
N THR A 579 3.14 21.83 -17.10
CA THR A 579 1.83 21.19 -17.27
C THR A 579 0.84 22.16 -17.92
N ILE A 580 0.79 23.41 -17.47
CA ILE A 580 -0.05 24.46 -18.08
C ILE A 580 0.24 24.60 -19.59
N ASP A 581 1.53 24.60 -19.95
CA ASP A 581 1.98 24.75 -21.34
C ASP A 581 1.74 23.50 -22.20
N ALA A 582 1.97 22.30 -21.64
CA ALA A 582 2.02 21.06 -22.41
C ALA A 582 0.72 20.24 -22.39
N ALA A 583 -0.13 20.39 -21.36
CA ALA A 583 -1.33 19.58 -21.22
C ALA A 583 -2.31 19.84 -22.38
N THR A 584 -2.88 18.77 -22.92
CA THR A 584 -3.97 18.84 -23.89
C THR A 584 -5.33 18.71 -23.22
N ASP A 585 -5.38 18.04 -22.05
CA ASP A 585 -6.58 17.87 -21.24
C ASP A 585 -6.89 19.17 -20.48
N PRO A 586 -8.09 19.75 -20.65
CA PRO A 586 -8.56 20.86 -19.83
C PRO A 586 -8.50 20.62 -18.32
N ASP A 587 -8.80 19.41 -17.85
CA ASP A 587 -8.84 19.11 -16.41
C ASP A 587 -7.45 19.23 -15.79
N ASP A 588 -6.44 18.70 -16.46
CA ASP A 588 -5.04 18.84 -16.04
C ASP A 588 -4.61 20.32 -15.94
N LYS A 589 -5.16 21.19 -16.80
CA LYS A 589 -4.91 22.63 -16.72
C LYS A 589 -5.61 23.28 -15.54
N VAL A 590 -6.86 22.91 -15.25
CA VAL A 590 -7.59 23.40 -14.08
C VAL A 590 -6.82 23.05 -12.81
N TRP A 591 -6.37 21.80 -12.68
CA TRP A 591 -5.53 21.35 -11.57
C TRP A 591 -4.22 22.15 -11.46
N ALA A 592 -3.51 22.33 -12.58
CA ALA A 592 -2.24 23.05 -12.58
C ALA A 592 -2.39 24.52 -12.18
N TRP A 593 -3.42 25.22 -12.67
CA TRP A 593 -3.70 26.61 -12.25
C TRP A 593 -4.08 26.72 -10.78
N GLY A 594 -4.86 25.76 -10.25
CA GLY A 594 -5.16 25.67 -8.81
C GLY A 594 -3.90 25.50 -7.96
N CYS A 595 -3.03 24.56 -8.33
CA CYS A 595 -1.73 24.39 -7.67
C CYS A 595 -0.83 25.62 -7.78
N LEU A 596 -0.88 26.36 -8.90
CA LEU A 596 -0.12 27.61 -9.04
C LEU A 596 -0.63 28.68 -8.06
N ALA A 597 -1.95 28.78 -7.89
CA ALA A 597 -2.55 29.70 -6.93
C ALA A 597 -2.12 29.38 -5.50
N GLU A 598 -2.12 28.10 -5.13
CA GLU A 598 -1.65 27.63 -3.82
C GLU A 598 -0.14 27.86 -3.61
N LEU A 599 0.70 27.62 -4.63
CA LEU A 599 2.14 27.91 -4.55
C LEU A 599 2.42 29.39 -4.28
N TRP A 600 1.73 30.30 -4.97
CA TRP A 600 1.88 31.74 -4.73
C TRP A 600 1.36 32.17 -3.35
N LEU A 601 0.32 31.51 -2.84
CA LEU A 601 -0.16 31.69 -1.46
C LEU A 601 0.91 31.27 -0.44
N LEU A 602 1.50 30.08 -0.63
CA LEU A 602 2.57 29.56 0.23
C LEU A 602 3.83 30.44 0.20
N HIS A 603 4.14 31.07 -0.94
CA HIS A 603 5.30 31.96 -1.06
C HIS A 603 5.16 33.24 -0.21
N LEU A 604 3.96 33.58 0.27
CA LEU A 604 3.80 34.68 1.24
C LEU A 604 4.49 34.38 2.58
N LEU A 605 4.70 33.10 2.90
CA LEU A 605 5.38 32.66 4.12
C LEU A 605 6.92 32.75 4.02
N ASP A 606 7.47 33.14 2.86
CA ASP A 606 8.90 33.40 2.72
C ASP A 606 9.29 34.71 3.42
N GLN A 607 9.90 34.55 4.60
CA GLN A 607 10.31 35.67 5.45
C GLN A 607 11.52 36.44 4.87
N GLU A 608 12.31 35.83 3.98
CA GLU A 608 13.47 36.46 3.34
C GLU A 608 13.04 37.44 2.22
N THR A 609 11.83 37.28 1.69
CA THR A 609 11.31 38.13 0.61
C THR A 609 10.81 39.49 1.13
N PRO A 610 11.20 40.64 0.54
CA PRO A 610 10.71 41.95 0.95
C PRO A 610 9.17 42.11 0.81
N LEU A 611 8.54 42.85 1.73
CA LEU A 611 7.07 43.05 1.77
C LEU A 611 6.47 43.54 0.44
N ALA A 612 7.15 44.45 -0.27
CA ALA A 612 6.71 44.96 -1.57
C ALA A 612 6.64 43.86 -2.65
N VAL A 613 7.52 42.86 -2.56
CA VAL A 613 7.55 41.69 -3.44
C VAL A 613 6.47 40.68 -3.03
N ARG A 614 6.24 40.50 -1.72
CA ARG A 614 5.11 39.67 -1.21
C ARG A 614 3.75 40.16 -1.69
N MET A 615 3.53 41.48 -1.78
CA MET A 615 2.29 42.02 -2.37
C MET A 615 2.10 41.64 -3.85
N GLN A 616 3.19 41.46 -4.60
CA GLN A 616 3.13 40.97 -5.97
C GLN A 616 2.76 39.48 -6.02
N HIS A 617 3.25 38.66 -5.09
CA HIS A 617 2.87 37.24 -4.99
C HIS A 617 1.37 37.07 -4.71
N ALA A 618 0.80 37.91 -3.84
CA ALA A 618 -0.63 37.94 -3.61
C ALA A 618 -1.45 38.31 -4.88
N ALA A 619 -0.92 39.14 -5.76
CA ALA A 619 -1.54 39.41 -7.05
C ALA A 619 -1.45 38.20 -7.99
N GLN A 620 -0.32 37.49 -7.99
CA GLN A 620 -0.11 36.29 -8.81
C GLN A 620 -1.05 35.14 -8.42
N ALA A 621 -1.24 34.89 -7.12
CA ALA A 621 -2.18 33.85 -6.66
C ALA A 621 -3.63 34.14 -7.12
N ARG A 622 -4.09 35.40 -7.03
CA ARG A 622 -5.42 35.78 -7.56
C ARG A 622 -5.52 35.62 -9.07
N LEU A 623 -4.47 35.97 -9.81
CA LEU A 623 -4.44 35.82 -11.26
C LEU A 623 -4.53 34.35 -11.67
N ALA A 624 -3.75 33.48 -11.01
CA ALA A 624 -3.78 32.04 -11.26
C ALA A 624 -5.17 31.45 -10.99
N LEU A 625 -5.83 31.86 -9.90
CA LEU A 625 -7.20 31.42 -9.58
C LEU A 625 -8.23 31.89 -10.62
N ARG A 626 -8.10 33.13 -11.13
CA ARG A 626 -8.98 33.63 -12.21
C ARG A 626 -8.77 32.85 -13.51
N GLU A 627 -7.55 32.49 -13.85
CA GLU A 627 -7.27 31.66 -15.03
C GLU A 627 -7.81 30.23 -14.85
N MET A 628 -7.72 29.65 -13.66
CA MET A 628 -8.36 28.38 -13.34
C MET A 628 -9.87 28.43 -13.62
N LEU A 629 -10.57 29.43 -13.10
CA LEU A 629 -12.01 29.64 -13.34
C LEU A 629 -12.31 29.83 -14.82
N ARG A 630 -11.53 30.66 -15.52
CA ARG A 630 -11.68 30.90 -16.96
C ARG A 630 -11.50 29.64 -17.81
N VAL A 631 -10.60 28.74 -17.43
CA VAL A 631 -10.43 27.45 -18.12
C VAL A 631 -11.63 26.54 -17.83
N SER A 632 -12.00 26.40 -16.56
CA SER A 632 -13.15 25.58 -16.13
C SER A 632 -14.46 25.99 -16.82
N ASP A 633 -14.74 27.29 -16.94
CA ASP A 633 -15.99 27.80 -17.55
C ASP A 633 -16.07 27.56 -19.07
N ARG A 634 -14.95 27.26 -19.75
CA ARG A 634 -14.89 27.14 -21.21
C ARG A 634 -14.96 25.71 -21.72
N THR A 635 -14.82 24.70 -20.86
CA THR A 635 -14.50 23.35 -21.31
C THR A 635 -15.54 22.30 -20.98
N ASP A 636 -16.67 22.64 -20.35
CA ASP A 636 -17.63 21.67 -19.75
C ASP A 636 -16.91 20.55 -18.95
N ALA A 637 -15.66 20.80 -18.58
CA ALA A 637 -14.76 19.87 -17.93
C ALA A 637 -15.11 19.91 -16.44
N ASP A 638 -15.42 18.74 -15.92
CA ASP A 638 -16.31 18.44 -14.80
C ASP A 638 -16.40 19.58 -13.76
N GLY A 639 -17.53 20.28 -13.78
CA GLY A 639 -17.79 21.53 -13.03
C GLY A 639 -17.91 21.39 -11.51
N GLY A 640 -17.19 20.45 -10.89
CA GLY A 640 -17.25 20.17 -9.45
C GLY A 640 -15.92 19.75 -8.82
N THR A 641 -15.32 18.64 -9.24
CA THR A 641 -14.30 17.93 -8.45
C THR A 641 -12.99 18.70 -8.27
N ALA A 642 -12.34 19.18 -9.33
CA ALA A 642 -11.08 19.93 -9.21
C ALA A 642 -11.25 21.28 -8.49
N THR A 643 -12.34 21.98 -8.81
CA THR A 643 -12.66 23.28 -8.21
C THR A 643 -13.00 23.15 -6.72
N SER A 644 -13.81 22.15 -6.38
CA SER A 644 -14.17 21.84 -5.00
C SER A 644 -12.97 21.40 -4.17
N TRP A 645 -12.07 20.61 -4.74
CA TRP A 645 -10.84 20.21 -4.06
C TRP A 645 -9.91 21.39 -3.76
N VAL A 646 -9.71 22.29 -4.74
CA VAL A 646 -8.91 23.52 -4.51
C VAL A 646 -9.57 24.41 -3.46
N ALA A 647 -10.90 24.50 -3.44
CA ALA A 647 -11.62 25.24 -2.40
C ALA A 647 -11.36 24.68 -1.00
N ASP A 648 -11.42 23.36 -0.81
CA ASP A 648 -11.16 22.72 0.48
C ASP A 648 -9.72 22.86 0.97
N ARG A 649 -8.78 22.81 0.02
CA ARG A 649 -7.37 23.09 0.33
C ARG A 649 -7.20 24.51 0.83
N LEU A 650 -7.79 25.49 0.16
CA LEU A 650 -7.75 26.90 0.58
C LEU A 650 -8.48 27.10 1.92
N ASP A 651 -9.61 26.43 2.15
CA ASP A 651 -10.32 26.46 3.45
C ASP A 651 -9.41 25.95 4.57
N SER A 652 -8.59 24.92 4.32
CA SER A 652 -7.70 24.36 5.33
C SER A 652 -6.71 25.39 5.92
N TYR A 653 -6.24 26.35 5.12
CA TYR A 653 -5.43 27.47 5.61
C TYR A 653 -6.22 28.38 6.57
N ALA A 654 -7.50 28.59 6.28
CA ALA A 654 -8.36 29.50 7.03
C ALA A 654 -8.92 28.88 8.32
N SER A 655 -9.30 27.59 8.28
CA SER A 655 -10.10 26.94 9.32
C SER A 655 -9.35 25.92 10.18
N TRP A 656 -8.23 25.39 9.70
CA TRP A 656 -7.56 24.24 10.34
C TRP A 656 -6.10 24.50 10.70
N TRP A 657 -5.25 24.84 9.73
CA TRP A 657 -3.79 24.79 9.89
C TRP A 657 -3.25 25.74 10.97
N GLY A 658 -3.87 26.90 11.16
CA GLY A 658 -3.54 27.85 12.23
C GLY A 658 -4.43 27.75 13.47
N HIS A 659 -5.27 26.71 13.59
CA HIS A 659 -6.22 26.63 14.70
C HIS A 659 -5.51 26.27 16.02
N PRO A 660 -5.77 26.97 17.14
CA PRO A 660 -5.05 26.77 18.41
C PRO A 660 -5.07 25.32 18.92
N GLU A 661 -6.18 24.61 18.74
CA GLU A 661 -6.29 23.21 19.17
C GLU A 661 -5.33 22.29 18.40
N PHE A 662 -5.23 22.49 17.08
CA PHE A 662 -4.33 21.73 16.23
C PHE A 662 -2.87 22.13 16.47
N GLU A 663 -2.60 23.43 16.59
CA GLU A 663 -1.27 23.91 16.95
C GLU A 663 -0.81 23.39 18.31
N SER A 664 -1.69 23.32 19.31
CA SER A 664 -1.36 22.70 20.59
C SER A 664 -0.94 21.25 20.41
N ALA A 665 -1.57 20.50 19.51
CA ALA A 665 -1.18 19.13 19.18
C ALA A 665 0.18 19.05 18.46
N ILE A 666 0.59 20.09 17.72
CA ILE A 666 1.91 20.18 17.05
C ILE A 666 3.03 20.54 18.03
N PHE A 667 2.82 21.53 18.91
CA PHE A 667 3.88 22.15 19.74
C PHE A 667 4.06 21.53 21.13
N ASP A 668 3.26 20.55 21.51
CA ASP A 668 3.35 19.92 22.82
C ASP A 668 4.67 19.11 22.96
N GLY A 669 5.70 19.76 23.49
CA GLY A 669 6.92 19.11 23.96
C GLY A 669 8.05 18.92 22.95
N ARG A 670 8.06 19.54 21.75
CA ARG A 670 9.20 19.43 20.79
C ARG A 670 9.93 20.75 20.56
N GLU A 671 11.23 20.76 20.83
CA GLU A 671 12.12 21.87 20.44
C GLU A 671 12.34 21.87 18.91
N GLY A 672 12.33 23.05 18.29
CA GLY A 672 12.65 23.23 16.86
C GLY A 672 11.48 23.20 15.88
N ARG A 673 10.22 23.17 16.34
CA ARG A 673 9.04 23.40 15.49
C ARG A 673 8.49 24.81 15.66
N GLU A 674 8.14 25.45 14.55
CA GLU A 674 7.54 26.79 14.54
C GLU A 674 6.04 26.73 14.27
N SER A 675 5.29 27.60 14.96
CA SER A 675 3.85 27.74 14.78
C SER A 675 3.52 28.32 13.43
N PHE A 676 2.63 27.64 12.70
CA PHE A 676 2.09 28.11 11.44
C PHE A 676 1.43 29.48 11.63
N SER A 677 0.79 29.71 12.78
CA SER A 677 0.14 30.97 13.14
C SER A 677 1.09 32.09 13.59
N ARG A 678 2.39 31.81 13.85
CA ARG A 678 3.39 32.83 14.18
C ARG A 678 3.95 33.48 12.90
N GLY A 679 3.89 34.81 12.81
CA GLY A 679 4.43 35.58 11.67
C GLY A 679 3.34 36.12 10.74
N GLU A 680 3.49 35.94 9.42
CA GLU A 680 2.57 36.48 8.39
C GLU A 680 1.32 35.61 8.13
N ALA A 681 1.08 34.56 8.93
CA ALA A 681 -0.08 33.68 8.82
C ALA A 681 -1.45 34.39 8.68
N PRO A 682 -1.72 35.53 9.36
CA PRO A 682 -2.98 36.25 9.16
C PRO A 682 -3.20 36.76 7.73
N CYS A 683 -2.13 37.08 6.98
CA CYS A 683 -2.24 37.53 5.59
C CYS A 683 -2.56 36.36 4.65
N VAL A 684 -1.95 35.20 4.91
CA VAL A 684 -2.21 33.94 4.20
C VAL A 684 -3.65 33.49 4.46
N ASN A 685 -4.10 33.48 5.72
CA ASN A 685 -5.46 33.08 6.08
C ASN A 685 -6.51 34.01 5.45
N ALA A 686 -6.33 35.32 5.56
CA ALA A 686 -7.26 36.30 4.99
C ALA A 686 -7.37 36.14 3.46
N MET A 687 -6.22 35.93 2.79
CA MET A 687 -6.19 35.72 1.34
C MET A 687 -6.78 34.37 0.93
N ALA A 688 -6.50 33.30 1.67
CA ALA A 688 -7.07 31.98 1.43
C ALA A 688 -8.60 32.01 1.59
N SER A 689 -9.13 32.70 2.60
CA SER A 689 -10.57 32.91 2.77
C SER A 689 -11.19 33.70 1.61
N GLU A 690 -10.52 34.76 1.13
CA GLU A 690 -10.97 35.52 -0.05
C GLU A 690 -11.04 34.62 -1.29
N MET A 691 -9.98 33.84 -1.54
CA MET A 691 -9.87 32.93 -2.68
C MET A 691 -10.90 31.79 -2.60
N ALA A 692 -11.12 31.20 -1.42
CA ALA A 692 -12.14 30.18 -1.20
C ALA A 692 -13.56 30.75 -1.43
N ALA A 693 -13.83 31.98 -1.02
CA ALA A 693 -15.11 32.65 -1.27
C ALA A 693 -15.36 32.87 -2.79
N MET A 694 -14.32 33.25 -3.56
CA MET A 694 -14.43 33.37 -5.02
C MET A 694 -14.83 32.06 -5.70
N LEU A 695 -14.39 30.91 -5.16
CA LEU A 695 -14.76 29.59 -5.66
C LEU A 695 -16.19 29.20 -5.25
N SER A 696 -16.58 29.50 -4.00
CA SER A 696 -17.92 29.20 -3.47
C SER A 696 -19.03 30.01 -4.14
N ASP A 697 -18.77 31.24 -4.58
CA ASP A 697 -19.75 32.08 -5.28
C ASP A 697 -20.15 31.53 -6.67
N LYS A 698 -19.32 30.68 -7.29
CA LYS A 698 -19.63 29.96 -8.54
C LYS A 698 -20.78 28.94 -8.35
N PHE A 699 -21.04 28.50 -7.13
CA PHE A 699 -22.05 27.48 -6.79
C PHE A 699 -23.32 28.05 -6.13
N LYS A 700 -23.46 29.38 -6.01
CA LYS A 700 -24.69 30.00 -5.51
C LYS A 700 -25.78 29.99 -6.61
N PRO A 701 -26.99 29.45 -6.33
CA PRO A 701 -28.12 29.55 -7.25
C PRO A 701 -28.75 30.93 -7.12
N ASN A 702 -28.07 31.97 -7.63
CA ASN A 702 -28.62 33.24 -8.12
C ASN A 702 -27.48 34.25 -8.29
N GLY A 703 -27.38 34.78 -9.50
CA GLY A 703 -26.24 35.56 -9.96
C GLY A 703 -26.04 36.93 -9.32
N LEU A 704 -24.78 37.36 -9.37
CA LEU A 704 -24.41 38.76 -9.52
C LEU A 704 -23.35 38.83 -10.62
N ALA A 705 -23.69 39.51 -11.73
CA ALA A 705 -22.76 39.86 -12.78
C ALA A 705 -21.66 40.76 -12.19
N MET A 706 -20.41 40.31 -12.27
CA MET A 706 -19.23 41.13 -11.93
C MET A 706 -18.91 42.07 -13.10
N ASP A 707 -19.67 43.15 -13.21
CA ASP A 707 -19.25 44.34 -13.97
C ASP A 707 -18.25 45.14 -13.11
N SER A 708 -16.96 44.92 -13.34
CA SER A 708 -15.92 45.90 -12.98
C SER A 708 -14.81 45.85 -14.03
N PRO A 709 -14.48 46.99 -14.67
CA PRO A 709 -13.46 47.01 -15.72
C PRO A 709 -12.07 46.74 -15.12
N PRO A 710 -11.14 46.17 -15.91
CA PRO A 710 -9.78 45.90 -15.46
C PRO A 710 -9.08 47.21 -15.04
N PRO A 711 -8.26 47.20 -13.98
CA PRO A 711 -7.45 48.37 -13.64
C PRO A 711 -6.42 48.64 -14.73
N GLU A 712 -6.25 49.92 -15.09
CA GLU A 712 -5.33 50.38 -16.12
C GLU A 712 -3.88 49.93 -15.84
N PRO A 713 -3.10 49.62 -16.88
CA PRO A 713 -1.69 49.28 -16.75
C PRO A 713 -0.89 50.48 -16.20
N LEU A 714 0.03 50.20 -15.27
CA LEU A 714 0.92 51.19 -14.67
C LEU A 714 1.84 51.88 -15.71
N PRO A 715 2.26 53.15 -15.48
CA PRO A 715 3.02 53.94 -16.45
C PRO A 715 4.42 53.40 -16.77
N GLU A 716 4.81 53.67 -18.01
CA GLU A 716 5.90 53.08 -18.78
C GLU A 716 7.30 53.68 -18.52
N GLU A 717 7.72 53.83 -17.26
CA GLU A 717 9.07 54.39 -16.95
C GLU A 717 9.88 53.52 -15.98
N ALA A 718 10.37 52.37 -16.48
CA ALA A 718 11.61 51.72 -16.02
C ALA A 718 12.02 50.54 -16.92
N ARG A 719 12.23 50.78 -18.23
CA ARG A 719 12.97 49.85 -19.10
C ARG A 719 14.23 50.52 -19.63
N ALA A 720 15.38 50.14 -19.09
CA ALA A 720 16.67 50.54 -19.61
C ALA A 720 17.14 49.60 -20.74
N ALA A 721 17.12 50.17 -21.95
CA ALA A 721 17.96 49.97 -23.15
C ALA A 721 17.94 48.65 -23.96
N PRO A 722 17.86 48.72 -25.31
CA PRO A 722 17.68 47.57 -26.21
C PRO A 722 18.97 47.11 -26.90
N ALA A 723 19.03 45.82 -27.25
CA ALA A 723 20.06 45.24 -28.11
C ALA A 723 19.88 45.67 -29.59
N PRO A 724 20.96 45.89 -30.36
CA PRO A 724 20.84 46.31 -31.75
C PRO A 724 20.56 45.14 -32.70
N ALA A 725 19.89 45.51 -33.79
CA ALA A 725 19.13 44.69 -34.72
C ALA A 725 19.96 43.84 -35.70
N LYS A 726 19.35 42.72 -36.12
CA LYS A 726 19.70 41.93 -37.32
C LYS A 726 19.34 42.69 -38.60
N PRO A 727 20.12 42.56 -39.69
CA PRO A 727 19.61 42.68 -41.04
C PRO A 727 19.24 41.31 -41.63
N ALA A 728 18.20 41.29 -42.45
CA ALA A 728 17.67 40.14 -43.21
C ALA A 728 18.08 40.26 -44.71
N PRO A 729 17.50 39.49 -45.66
CA PRO A 729 18.05 38.21 -46.18
C PRO A 729 18.23 38.19 -47.71
N ALA A 730 19.02 37.26 -48.30
CA ALA A 730 18.79 36.76 -49.68
C ALA A 730 19.68 35.58 -50.14
N ALA A 731 19.00 34.57 -50.69
CA ALA A 731 19.26 33.85 -51.95
C ALA A 731 20.43 32.84 -52.13
N LYS A 732 20.00 31.56 -52.15
CA LYS A 732 20.18 30.50 -53.18
C LYS A 732 21.58 30.04 -53.68
N ALA A 733 21.71 28.70 -53.58
CA ALA A 733 22.16 27.71 -54.57
C ALA A 733 23.65 27.34 -54.67
N GLY A 734 23.94 26.03 -54.54
CA GLY A 734 25.15 25.37 -55.04
C GLY A 734 25.63 24.17 -54.22
N LYS A 735 25.45 22.95 -54.75
CA LYS A 735 26.00 21.62 -54.34
C LYS A 735 27.56 21.60 -54.22
N PRO A 736 28.30 20.49 -53.87
CA PRO A 736 27.93 19.11 -53.44
C PRO A 736 28.76 18.47 -52.27
N ALA A 737 28.31 17.28 -51.83
CA ALA A 737 29.03 16.03 -51.45
C ALA A 737 30.15 15.98 -50.35
N LYS A 738 29.96 15.13 -49.32
CA LYS A 738 30.55 13.76 -49.17
C LYS A 738 30.31 13.14 -47.77
N ALA A 739 29.82 11.91 -47.78
CA ALA A 739 30.10 10.72 -46.93
C ALA A 739 30.31 10.80 -45.40
N ALA A 740 29.49 10.02 -44.66
CA ALA A 740 29.84 8.93 -43.70
C ALA A 740 28.62 8.66 -42.77
N GLN A 741 27.79 7.63 -42.96
CA GLN A 741 27.90 6.21 -42.53
C GLN A 741 28.25 5.95 -41.04
N VAL A 742 27.20 5.83 -40.21
CA VAL A 742 26.70 4.66 -39.43
C VAL A 742 27.70 3.58 -38.90
N MET A 743 27.70 3.46 -37.56
CA MET A 743 27.90 2.27 -36.65
C MET A 743 29.30 1.62 -36.47
N PRO A 744 29.51 0.69 -35.50
CA PRO A 744 29.15 0.58 -34.06
C PRO A 744 30.39 0.12 -33.21
N ALA A 745 30.26 -0.28 -31.93
CA ALA A 745 30.90 -1.49 -31.34
C ALA A 745 30.96 -1.51 -29.80
N ALA A 746 30.97 -2.74 -29.27
CA ALA A 746 31.02 -3.16 -27.87
C ALA A 746 32.45 -3.50 -27.37
N ALA A 747 32.55 -3.64 -26.04
CA ALA A 747 33.44 -4.52 -25.23
C ALA A 747 34.98 -4.36 -25.23
N ALA A 748 35.56 -4.22 -24.03
CA ALA A 748 36.89 -4.70 -23.56
C ALA A 748 37.11 -4.26 -22.09
N THR A 749 37.22 -5.12 -21.07
CA THR A 749 38.39 -5.88 -20.54
C THR A 749 39.52 -5.08 -19.85
N ASN A 750 40.09 -5.72 -18.82
CA ASN A 750 40.92 -5.26 -17.71
C ASN A 750 42.34 -4.72 -18.01
N ASN A 751 42.89 -4.10 -16.93
CA ASN A 751 44.30 -3.86 -16.55
C ASN A 751 44.98 -2.59 -17.07
N ALA A 752 45.33 -1.68 -16.15
CA ALA A 752 46.70 -1.59 -15.60
C ALA A 752 46.87 -0.39 -14.66
N SER A 753 47.54 -0.65 -13.54
CA SER A 753 48.18 0.29 -12.62
C SER A 753 49.11 1.28 -13.33
N ALA A 754 49.09 2.54 -12.90
CA ALA A 754 50.26 3.34 -12.49
C ALA A 754 49.89 4.83 -12.40
N ILE A 755 50.60 5.53 -11.52
CA ILE A 755 50.65 6.99 -11.34
C ILE A 755 49.61 7.55 -10.36
N LEU A 756 49.93 7.44 -9.07
CA LEU A 756 49.75 8.53 -8.12
C LEU A 756 50.93 8.49 -7.14
N GLY A 757 51.87 9.39 -7.37
CA GLY A 757 53.13 9.50 -6.63
C GLY A 757 52.91 9.90 -5.18
N ALA A 758 53.66 9.25 -4.31
CA ALA A 758 53.81 9.55 -2.90
C ALA A 758 54.21 11.03 -2.69
N ARG A 759 53.33 11.80 -2.04
CA ARG A 759 53.75 12.99 -1.28
C ARG A 759 53.98 12.56 0.16
N LYS A 760 55.21 12.80 0.65
CA LYS A 760 55.61 12.62 2.05
C LYS A 760 54.64 13.39 2.98
N PRO A 761 54.22 12.81 4.13
CA PRO A 761 53.52 13.57 5.15
C PRO A 761 54.50 14.57 5.79
N ALA A 762 54.06 15.82 5.94
CA ALA A 762 54.75 16.82 6.74
C ALA A 762 54.78 16.34 8.19
N ALA A 763 55.91 16.58 8.87
CA ALA A 763 56.16 16.15 10.25
C ALA A 763 55.09 16.69 11.21
N THR A 764 54.31 15.77 11.77
CA THR A 764 53.29 15.99 12.80
C THR A 764 53.93 16.10 14.18
N ALA A 765 53.53 17.11 14.97
CA ALA A 765 53.75 17.12 16.41
C ALA A 765 53.03 15.91 17.05
N PRO A 766 53.62 15.25 18.07
CA PRO A 766 53.02 14.05 18.65
C PRO A 766 51.75 14.41 19.44
N ALA A 767 50.73 13.56 19.32
CA ALA A 767 49.56 13.56 20.19
C ALA A 767 50.00 13.52 21.66
N GLN A 768 49.35 14.29 22.53
CA GLN A 768 49.70 14.34 23.95
C GLN A 768 49.65 12.93 24.54
N ALA A 769 50.81 12.43 24.98
CA ALA A 769 50.91 11.13 25.64
C ALA A 769 50.25 11.21 27.02
N LEU A 770 49.40 10.23 27.33
CA LEU A 770 48.70 10.18 28.61
C LEU A 770 49.69 9.98 29.78
N THR A 771 49.47 10.71 30.88
CA THR A 771 50.27 10.62 32.10
C THR A 771 49.86 9.46 33.01
N GLY A 772 48.67 8.89 32.79
CA GLY A 772 48.09 7.76 33.52
C GLY A 772 47.17 6.93 32.61
N ALA A 773 46.68 5.78 33.10
CA ALA A 773 45.63 5.05 32.39
C ALA A 773 44.33 5.87 32.47
N THR A 774 43.57 5.92 31.39
CA THR A 774 42.32 6.69 31.30
C THR A 774 41.19 5.76 30.88
N PHE A 775 40.04 5.90 31.52
CA PHE A 775 38.77 5.34 31.07
C PHE A 775 37.64 6.25 31.55
N THR A 776 37.03 6.98 30.63
CA THR A 776 35.98 7.94 30.91
C THR A 776 34.77 7.69 30.02
N ILE A 777 33.59 8.01 30.55
CA ILE A 777 32.32 7.98 29.81
C ILE A 777 31.67 9.35 29.98
N GLU A 778 31.54 10.07 28.89
CA GLU A 778 30.83 11.35 28.81
C GLU A 778 29.44 11.09 28.20
N MET A 779 28.39 11.32 29.00
CA MET A 779 27.01 11.37 28.53
C MET A 779 26.76 12.77 27.98
N LEU A 780 26.74 12.93 26.66
CA LEU A 780 26.50 14.23 26.03
C LEU A 780 25.04 14.66 26.15
N ALA A 781 24.78 15.93 25.84
CA ALA A 781 23.46 16.53 25.85
C ALA A 781 22.64 16.08 24.61
N ALA A 782 22.11 14.86 24.67
CA ALA A 782 21.37 14.21 23.58
C ALA A 782 19.83 14.36 23.64
N GLY A 783 19.33 15.27 24.48
CA GLY A 783 17.91 15.55 24.64
C GLY A 783 17.16 14.31 25.17
N PRO A 784 16.14 13.79 24.46
CA PRO A 784 15.41 12.61 24.89
C PRO A 784 16.19 11.30 24.74
N GLY A 785 17.24 11.23 23.92
CA GLY A 785 17.95 9.98 23.61
C GLY A 785 19.40 9.90 24.08
N ASP A 786 20.19 8.99 23.49
CA ASP A 786 21.56 8.70 23.90
C ASP A 786 22.64 9.26 22.96
N THR A 787 23.73 9.74 23.56
CA THR A 787 25.02 9.96 22.90
C THR A 787 26.12 9.79 23.93
N LEU A 788 26.85 8.69 23.85
CA LEU A 788 27.95 8.39 24.78
C LEU A 788 29.29 8.55 24.07
N TRP A 789 30.18 9.27 24.73
CA TRP A 789 31.53 9.49 24.29
C TRP A 789 32.50 8.82 25.28
N ILE A 790 33.19 7.77 24.83
CA ILE A 790 34.10 7.01 25.68
C ILE A 790 35.53 7.32 25.27
N GLU A 791 36.36 7.70 26.24
CA GLU A 791 37.81 7.85 26.02
C GLU A 791 38.58 6.85 26.87
N TYR A 792 39.59 6.22 26.27
CA TYR A 792 40.44 5.27 26.97
C TYR A 792 41.88 5.30 26.47
N GLY A 793 42.82 4.87 27.31
CA GLY A 793 44.20 4.75 26.92
C GLY A 793 45.14 4.34 28.05
N LEU A 794 46.33 3.90 27.68
CA LEU A 794 47.40 3.54 28.61
C LEU A 794 48.40 4.70 28.77
N PRO A 795 49.13 4.77 29.89
CA PRO A 795 50.22 5.74 30.05
C PRO A 795 51.21 5.66 28.88
N GLY A 796 51.59 6.82 28.33
CA GLY A 796 52.54 6.89 27.21
C GLY A 796 51.97 6.55 25.82
N LYS A 797 50.68 6.20 25.71
CA LYS A 797 49.98 5.93 24.44
C LYS A 797 49.02 7.07 24.06
N PRO A 798 48.64 7.20 22.77
CA PRO A 798 47.62 8.16 22.37
C PRO A 798 46.26 7.79 22.94
N LEU A 799 45.45 8.81 23.22
CA LEU A 799 44.06 8.64 23.68
C LEU A 799 43.18 8.10 22.54
N ARG A 800 42.38 7.08 22.84
CA ARG A 800 41.46 6.40 21.93
C ARG A 800 40.01 6.78 22.24
N ARG A 801 39.13 6.71 21.25
CA ARG A 801 37.72 7.13 21.38
C ARG A 801 36.73 6.13 20.80
N ILE A 802 35.59 5.99 21.46
CA ILE A 802 34.41 5.26 20.96
C ILE A 802 33.21 6.20 21.05
N LEU A 803 32.41 6.23 19.98
CA LEU A 803 31.13 6.93 19.95
C LEU A 803 29.99 5.90 19.98
N ILE A 804 28.98 6.13 20.82
CA ILE A 804 27.77 5.31 20.86
C ILE A 804 26.56 6.23 20.74
N ASP A 805 25.76 6.01 19.70
CA ASP A 805 24.60 6.81 19.32
C ASP A 805 24.91 8.30 19.09
N CYS A 806 23.92 9.06 18.61
CA CYS A 806 24.11 10.46 18.19
C CYS A 806 22.97 11.40 18.58
N GLY A 807 21.99 10.93 19.35
CA GLY A 807 20.86 11.75 19.73
C GLY A 807 19.96 12.06 18.53
N THR A 808 19.18 13.14 18.67
CA THR A 808 18.41 13.74 17.57
C THR A 808 19.28 14.63 16.66
N ALA A 809 18.78 14.97 15.47
CA ALA A 809 19.44 15.91 14.56
C ALA A 809 19.70 17.29 15.21
N GLY A 810 18.79 17.78 16.04
CA GLY A 810 18.96 19.03 16.79
C GLY A 810 20.11 18.93 17.81
N THR A 811 20.16 17.84 18.57
CA THR A 811 21.20 17.63 19.59
C THR A 811 22.58 17.37 18.98
N TYR A 812 22.65 16.83 17.76
CA TYR A 812 23.90 16.76 17.00
C TYR A 812 24.48 18.17 16.78
N ALA A 813 23.66 19.10 16.28
CA ALA A 813 24.10 20.48 16.02
C ALA A 813 24.49 21.23 17.30
N GLN A 814 23.80 20.99 18.40
CA GLN A 814 23.99 21.72 19.66
C GLN A 814 25.12 21.16 20.54
N ALA A 815 25.33 19.84 20.54
CA ALA A 815 26.23 19.17 21.49
C ALA A 815 27.35 18.39 20.81
N LEU A 816 27.03 17.43 19.94
CA LEU A 816 28.02 16.51 19.39
C LEU A 816 28.95 17.20 18.37
N LYS A 817 28.41 17.99 17.43
CA LYS A 817 29.22 18.71 16.43
C LYS A 817 30.18 19.71 17.08
N PRO A 818 29.75 20.60 18.01
CA PRO A 818 30.68 21.45 18.74
C PRO A 818 31.71 20.67 19.57
N ARG A 819 31.38 19.48 20.07
CA ARG A 819 32.33 18.60 20.78
C ARG A 819 33.39 18.02 19.84
N LEU A 820 33.02 17.65 18.61
CA LEU A 820 33.93 17.16 17.57
C LEU A 820 34.83 18.28 17.02
N GLU A 821 34.28 19.46 16.78
CA GLU A 821 35.03 20.62 16.25
C GLU A 821 36.12 21.11 17.21
N ARG A 822 35.91 20.94 18.53
CA ARG A 822 36.93 21.22 19.56
C ARG A 822 38.14 20.29 19.51
N LEU A 823 38.05 19.12 18.88
CA LEU A 823 39.21 18.24 18.69
C LEU A 823 40.12 18.75 17.58
N ALA A 824 41.43 18.59 17.75
CA ALA A 824 42.37 18.74 16.64
C ALA A 824 42.07 17.70 15.56
N ALA A 825 42.31 18.02 14.28
CA ALA A 825 42.03 17.10 13.18
C ALA A 825 42.72 15.73 13.33
N THR A 826 43.92 15.70 13.92
CA THR A 826 44.67 14.46 14.23
C THR A 826 44.04 13.59 15.30
N GLU A 827 43.05 14.10 16.03
CA GLU A 827 42.38 13.43 17.14
C GLU A 827 40.96 12.97 16.78
N ARG A 828 40.48 13.26 15.57
CA ARG A 828 39.13 12.91 15.07
C ARG A 828 39.05 11.50 14.48
N HIS A 829 39.90 10.61 14.97
CA HIS A 829 39.78 9.18 14.71
C HIS A 829 39.08 8.51 15.89
N PHE A 830 38.01 7.77 15.58
CA PHE A 830 37.30 6.92 16.53
C PHE A 830 37.58 5.46 16.19
N GLU A 831 37.94 4.67 17.19
CA GLU A 831 38.20 3.24 16.98
C GLU A 831 36.92 2.51 16.58
N LEU A 832 35.78 2.93 17.15
CA LEU A 832 34.48 2.34 16.92
C LEU A 832 33.37 3.40 17.01
N PHE A 833 32.42 3.34 16.09
CA PHE A 833 31.12 4.00 16.20
C PHE A 833 30.02 2.94 16.26
N VAL A 834 29.24 2.94 17.34
CA VAL A 834 28.10 2.03 17.53
C VAL A 834 26.80 2.84 17.37
N MET A 835 25.96 2.44 16.43
CA MET A 835 24.56 2.86 16.37
C MET A 835 23.70 1.72 16.89
N THR A 836 23.10 1.88 18.06
CA THR A 836 22.52 0.79 18.83
C THR A 836 21.26 0.21 18.19
N HIS A 837 20.38 1.06 17.66
CA HIS A 837 19.14 0.71 16.96
C HIS A 837 18.62 1.88 16.10
N ILE A 838 17.38 1.80 15.62
CA ILE A 838 16.83 2.73 14.61
C ILE A 838 15.97 3.87 15.16
N ASP A 839 15.78 3.96 16.47
CA ASP A 839 14.89 4.99 17.03
C ASP A 839 15.48 6.39 16.83
N SER A 840 14.59 7.33 16.56
CA SER A 840 14.95 8.68 16.11
C SER A 840 15.81 9.45 17.10
N ASP A 841 15.66 9.18 18.40
CA ASP A 841 16.42 9.78 19.48
C ASP A 841 17.83 9.17 19.63
N HIS A 842 18.18 8.15 18.84
CA HIS A 842 19.52 7.58 18.75
C HIS A 842 20.17 7.85 17.38
N ILE A 843 19.44 7.57 16.30
CA ILE A 843 19.99 7.54 14.93
C ILE A 843 19.91 8.88 14.18
N ALA A 844 18.95 9.75 14.52
CA ALA A 844 18.67 10.92 13.68
C ALA A 844 19.84 11.92 13.65
N GLY A 845 20.60 12.06 14.74
CA GLY A 845 21.84 12.84 14.77
C GLY A 845 23.00 12.21 13.99
N GLY A 846 22.95 10.89 13.75
CA GLY A 846 23.96 10.15 12.99
C GLY A 846 23.94 10.47 11.50
N ILE A 847 22.77 10.79 10.94
CA ILE A 847 22.61 11.16 9.52
C ILE A 847 23.42 12.43 9.17
N PRO A 848 23.20 13.59 9.82
CA PRO A 848 24.00 14.77 9.56
C PRO A 848 25.47 14.60 9.97
N LEU A 849 25.78 13.81 11.02
CA LEU A 849 27.16 13.47 11.38
C LEU A 849 27.92 12.81 10.22
N LEU A 850 27.34 11.79 9.58
CA LEU A 850 28.00 11.10 8.47
C LEU A 850 28.10 11.97 7.20
N LYS A 851 27.15 12.89 6.99
CA LYS A 851 27.23 13.90 5.92
C LYS A 851 28.37 14.89 6.15
N ASP A 852 28.54 15.34 7.39
CA ASP A 852 29.59 16.29 7.79
C ASP A 852 30.97 15.61 7.95
N ALA A 853 31.02 14.28 8.12
CA ALA A 853 32.24 13.54 8.43
C ALA A 853 33.43 13.86 7.50
N PRO A 854 33.28 13.94 6.15
CA PRO A 854 34.38 14.34 5.27
C PRO A 854 34.89 15.76 5.53
N ALA A 855 33.98 16.72 5.77
CA ALA A 855 34.34 18.11 6.05
C ALA A 855 35.01 18.26 7.43
N LEU A 856 34.59 17.46 8.40
CA LEU A 856 35.17 17.42 9.74
C LEU A 856 36.49 16.63 9.80
N GLY A 857 36.86 15.89 8.75
CA GLY A 857 38.02 14.98 8.77
C GLY A 857 37.83 13.82 9.76
N LEU A 858 36.58 13.40 9.97
CA LEU A 858 36.20 12.34 10.90
C LEU A 858 36.44 10.97 10.26
N SER A 859 37.00 10.03 11.02
CA SER A 859 37.21 8.65 10.55
C SER A 859 36.90 7.63 11.64
N PHE A 860 36.48 6.44 11.20
CA PHE A 860 36.08 5.32 12.07
C PHE A 860 36.87 4.07 11.73
N GLY A 861 37.35 3.34 12.74
CA GLY A 861 37.96 2.02 12.56
C GLY A 861 36.94 0.95 12.16
N ASP A 862 35.77 0.96 12.80
CA ASP A 862 34.59 0.18 12.42
C ASP A 862 33.31 0.97 12.79
N LEU A 863 32.19 0.65 12.13
CA LEU A 863 30.86 1.18 12.40
C LEU A 863 29.90 0.00 12.58
N TRP A 864 29.37 -0.17 13.78
CA TRP A 864 28.42 -1.22 14.13
C TRP A 864 26.99 -0.70 14.02
N PHE A 865 26.23 -1.29 13.09
CA PHE A 865 24.83 -0.97 12.87
C PHE A 865 24.09 -2.09 12.14
N ASN A 866 22.93 -2.51 12.65
CA ASN A 866 22.07 -3.51 12.03
C ASN A 866 21.02 -2.87 11.11
N GLY A 867 21.47 -2.29 9.98
CA GLY A 867 20.55 -1.74 8.97
C GLY A 867 19.78 -2.80 8.17
N ARG A 868 18.77 -2.39 7.39
CA ARG A 868 17.83 -3.26 6.66
C ARG A 868 18.46 -4.43 5.90
N LYS A 869 19.62 -4.21 5.26
CA LYS A 869 20.35 -5.26 4.50
C LYS A 869 20.75 -6.48 5.34
N HIS A 870 20.85 -6.31 6.66
CA HIS A 870 21.21 -7.37 7.59
C HIS A 870 20.01 -8.16 8.10
N LEU A 871 18.80 -7.63 7.91
CA LEU A 871 17.56 -8.25 8.38
C LEU A 871 16.95 -9.19 7.33
N GLN A 872 17.12 -8.89 6.04
CA GLN A 872 16.64 -9.70 4.92
C GLN A 872 17.74 -9.84 3.84
N PRO A 873 18.60 -10.87 3.92
CA PRO A 873 19.76 -11.03 3.03
C PRO A 873 19.41 -11.32 1.56
N ASP A 874 18.21 -11.85 1.29
CA ASP A 874 17.81 -12.37 -0.03
C ASP A 874 17.15 -11.31 -0.93
N LEU A 875 16.86 -10.11 -0.42
CA LEU A 875 16.36 -8.97 -1.19
C LEU A 875 17.53 -8.22 -1.85
N MET A 876 18.07 -8.81 -2.91
CA MET A 876 18.90 -8.07 -3.86
C MET A 876 18.00 -7.08 -4.63
N ALA A 877 18.20 -5.78 -4.38
CA ALA A 877 17.71 -4.63 -5.15
C ALA A 877 16.23 -4.21 -5.00
N VAL A 878 15.91 -3.43 -3.96
CA VAL A 878 15.30 -2.07 -4.03
C VAL A 878 15.59 -1.38 -2.69
N SER A 879 16.69 -0.64 -2.56
CA SER A 879 17.11 -0.05 -1.27
C SER A 879 16.60 1.37 -1.08
N HIS A 880 15.31 1.53 -0.80
CA HIS A 880 14.74 2.79 -0.29
C HIS A 880 14.17 2.55 1.11
N GLY A 881 14.52 3.41 2.07
CA GLY A 881 13.97 3.36 3.43
C GLY A 881 14.88 3.96 4.50
N ASP A 882 16.17 3.61 4.55
CA ASP A 882 17.07 4.03 5.64
C ASP A 882 18.17 5.01 5.17
N GLU A 883 17.98 6.28 5.51
CA GLU A 883 18.90 7.38 5.21
C GLU A 883 20.29 7.19 5.86
N PHE A 884 20.38 6.64 7.07
CA PHE A 884 21.68 6.40 7.73
C PHE A 884 22.48 5.33 6.98
N SER A 885 21.84 4.23 6.58
CA SER A 885 22.44 3.22 5.70
C SER A 885 22.90 3.78 4.36
N LYS A 886 22.20 4.78 3.78
CA LYS A 886 22.64 5.44 2.54
C LYS A 886 23.94 6.20 2.78
N GLN A 887 24.05 6.95 3.88
CA GLN A 887 25.27 7.71 4.21
C GLN A 887 26.48 6.82 4.45
N ILE A 888 26.31 5.68 5.13
CA ILE A 888 27.39 4.68 5.32
C ILE A 888 27.95 4.21 3.97
N ARG A 889 27.06 3.88 3.01
CA ARG A 889 27.46 3.42 1.67
C ARG A 889 28.11 4.52 0.86
N ALA A 890 27.54 5.73 0.88
CA ALA A 890 28.08 6.89 0.18
C ALA A 890 29.49 7.26 0.67
N GLY A 891 29.70 7.23 1.99
CA GLY A 891 30.98 7.49 2.64
C GLY A 891 31.99 6.33 2.56
N LYS A 892 31.59 5.15 2.03
CA LYS A 892 32.40 3.92 2.02
C LYS A 892 32.97 3.56 3.39
N LEU A 893 32.17 3.75 4.44
CA LEU A 893 32.60 3.52 5.82
C LEU A 893 32.70 2.01 6.12
N PRO A 894 33.61 1.59 7.02
CA PRO A 894 33.73 0.19 7.42
C PRO A 894 32.48 -0.22 8.20
N TRP A 895 31.58 -0.96 7.56
CA TRP A 895 30.28 -1.30 8.12
C TRP A 895 30.25 -2.76 8.59
N ASN A 896 30.16 -2.96 9.91
CA ASN A 896 30.19 -4.25 10.59
C ASN A 896 31.42 -5.08 10.19
N ALA A 897 32.59 -4.44 10.05
CA ALA A 897 33.82 -5.07 9.60
C ALA A 897 34.25 -6.21 10.52
N TRP A 898 34.06 -6.06 11.84
CA TRP A 898 34.29 -7.11 12.84
C TRP A 898 33.55 -8.43 12.52
N ARG A 899 32.39 -8.36 11.85
CA ARG A 899 31.59 -9.53 11.46
C ARG A 899 31.62 -9.80 9.96
N GLY A 900 32.59 -9.23 9.24
CA GLY A 900 32.72 -9.39 7.79
C GLY A 900 31.52 -8.82 7.02
N GLY A 901 30.93 -7.72 7.51
CA GLY A 901 29.77 -7.08 6.90
C GLY A 901 28.42 -7.76 7.19
N LYS A 902 28.39 -8.75 8.10
CA LYS A 902 27.16 -9.41 8.57
C LYS A 902 26.55 -8.67 9.77
N ALA A 903 25.35 -9.06 10.17
CA ALA A 903 24.67 -8.52 11.35
C ALA A 903 25.52 -8.63 12.62
N ILE A 904 25.48 -7.58 13.45
CA ILE A 904 25.97 -7.58 14.83
C ILE A 904 24.92 -8.27 15.69
N VAL A 905 25.09 -9.58 15.89
CA VAL A 905 24.12 -10.43 16.60
C VAL A 905 24.85 -11.48 17.42
N ARG A 906 24.27 -11.88 18.54
CA ARG A 906 24.75 -13.01 19.35
C ARG A 906 23.91 -14.26 19.14
N GLY A 907 24.48 -15.42 19.46
CA GLY A 907 23.75 -16.70 19.51
C GLY A 907 23.20 -16.97 20.91
N ASP A 908 22.33 -17.97 21.04
CA ASP A 908 21.62 -18.25 22.30
C ASP A 908 22.59 -18.52 23.47
N ASP A 909 23.60 -19.35 23.24
CA ASP A 909 24.56 -19.75 24.29
C ASP A 909 25.94 -19.07 24.17
N ALA A 910 26.10 -18.07 23.30
CA ALA A 910 27.40 -17.47 23.00
C ALA A 910 27.39 -15.94 23.12
N LEU A 911 28.38 -15.40 23.84
CA LEU A 911 28.62 -13.96 23.98
C LEU A 911 29.90 -13.59 23.24
N PRO A 912 29.83 -13.21 21.95
CA PRO A 912 31.02 -12.88 21.17
C PRO A 912 31.66 -11.59 21.72
N SER A 913 33.00 -11.56 21.77
CA SER A 913 33.75 -10.40 22.21
C SER A 913 34.64 -9.83 21.11
N CYS A 914 34.76 -8.51 21.06
CA CYS A 914 35.68 -7.75 20.23
C CYS A 914 36.73 -7.11 21.13
N GLU A 915 38.01 -7.23 20.79
CA GLU A 915 39.10 -6.54 21.46
C GLU A 915 39.60 -5.42 20.56
N LEU A 916 39.47 -4.17 21.04
CA LEU A 916 39.97 -2.97 20.39
C LEU A 916 41.43 -2.71 20.81
N ALA A 917 42.01 -1.61 20.31
CA ALA A 917 43.37 -1.22 20.66
C ALA A 917 43.58 -1.18 22.19
N ASP A 918 44.82 -1.43 22.62
CA ASP A 918 45.25 -1.35 24.03
C ASP A 918 44.52 -2.28 25.02
N GLY A 919 43.82 -3.29 24.51
CA GLY A 919 43.15 -4.33 25.30
C GLY A 919 41.76 -3.92 25.80
N PHE A 920 41.12 -2.92 25.17
CA PHE A 920 39.74 -2.54 25.48
C PHE A 920 38.77 -3.58 24.90
N LYS A 921 38.08 -4.31 25.77
CA LYS A 921 37.26 -5.45 25.37
C LYS A 921 35.77 -5.09 25.43
N LEU A 922 35.04 -5.42 24.37
CA LEU A 922 33.59 -5.29 24.25
C LEU A 922 32.96 -6.67 24.11
N THR A 923 32.07 -7.07 25.02
CA THR A 923 31.30 -8.31 24.92
C THR A 923 29.86 -8.01 24.51
N LEU A 924 29.38 -8.64 23.43
CA LEU A 924 28.04 -8.43 22.89
C LEU A 924 26.97 -9.20 23.68
N LEU A 925 26.03 -8.47 24.27
CA LEU A 925 24.95 -8.99 25.13
C LEU A 925 23.58 -9.05 24.42
N SER A 926 23.39 -8.25 23.38
CA SER A 926 22.14 -8.11 22.60
C SER A 926 22.49 -7.50 21.23
N PRO A 927 21.72 -7.73 20.15
CA PRO A 927 20.49 -8.52 20.03
C PRO A 927 20.73 -10.00 19.71
N MET A 928 19.68 -10.82 19.84
CA MET A 928 19.62 -12.19 19.28
C MET A 928 18.92 -12.16 17.92
N LYS A 929 18.97 -13.28 17.20
CA LYS A 929 18.42 -13.37 15.83
C LYS A 929 16.91 -13.10 15.78
N GLU A 930 16.17 -13.55 16.79
CA GLU A 930 14.72 -13.40 16.86
C GLU A 930 14.28 -11.93 16.90
N GLN A 931 14.99 -11.07 17.65
CA GLN A 931 14.66 -9.64 17.71
C GLN A 931 14.94 -8.94 16.39
N LEU A 932 16.02 -9.31 15.69
CA LEU A 932 16.32 -8.77 14.36
C LEU A 932 15.27 -9.19 13.32
N LEU A 933 14.78 -10.43 13.37
CA LEU A 933 13.69 -10.90 12.50
C LEU A 933 12.37 -10.17 12.80
N ALA A 934 12.05 -10.00 14.08
CA ALA A 934 10.83 -9.29 14.47
C ALA A 934 10.84 -7.81 14.05
N LEU A 935 12.02 -7.17 13.99
CA LEU A 935 12.16 -5.83 13.43
C LEU A 935 12.01 -5.82 11.90
N ALA A 936 12.48 -6.86 11.21
CA ALA A 936 12.41 -6.96 9.75
C ALA A 936 10.97 -6.87 9.22
N ASP A 937 10.02 -7.48 9.93
CA ASP A 937 8.59 -7.51 9.56
C ASP A 937 7.90 -6.16 9.70
N GLN A 938 8.47 -5.23 10.48
CA GLN A 938 7.87 -3.94 10.82
C GLN A 938 8.73 -2.74 10.43
N TRP A 939 9.86 -2.95 9.76
CA TRP A 939 10.86 -1.92 9.44
C TRP A 939 10.25 -0.64 8.86
N ASP A 940 9.36 -0.77 7.87
CA ASP A 940 8.74 0.38 7.22
C ASP A 940 7.72 1.11 8.12
N ALA A 941 7.07 0.39 9.03
CA ALA A 941 6.15 0.98 10.00
C ALA A 941 6.89 1.72 11.13
N GLU A 942 8.06 1.22 11.54
CA GLU A 942 8.87 1.81 12.62
C GLU A 942 9.70 3.02 12.16
N LEU A 943 9.94 3.18 10.85
CA LEU A 943 10.50 4.41 10.29
C LEU A 943 9.44 5.52 10.06
N GLY A 944 8.16 5.20 10.29
CA GLY A 944 7.05 6.13 10.15
C GLY A 944 7.00 7.20 11.25
N PRO A 945 6.06 8.15 11.16
CA PRO A 945 5.89 9.16 12.18
C PRO A 945 5.46 8.56 13.54
N PRO A 946 5.79 9.21 14.67
CA PRO A 946 5.52 8.74 16.02
C PRO A 946 4.04 8.39 16.21
N LYS A 947 3.73 7.24 16.80
CA LYS A 947 2.35 6.74 16.89
C LYS A 947 1.52 7.62 17.85
N PRO A 948 0.17 7.63 17.74
CA PRO A 948 -0.70 8.41 18.63
C PRO A 948 -0.44 8.13 20.12
N GLU A 949 -0.20 6.86 20.48
CA GLU A 949 0.14 6.46 21.84
C GLU A 949 1.42 7.15 22.37
N ASP A 950 2.43 7.31 21.52
CA ASP A 950 3.70 7.97 21.88
C ASP A 950 3.49 9.47 22.10
N LEU A 951 2.66 10.09 21.27
CA LEU A 951 2.26 11.49 21.39
C LEU A 951 1.44 11.74 22.67
N MET A 952 0.50 10.84 22.99
CA MET A 952 -0.33 10.92 24.20
C MET A 952 0.52 10.73 25.48
N ARG A 953 1.47 9.79 25.47
CA ARG A 953 2.39 9.58 26.61
C ARG A 953 3.25 10.81 26.90
N ALA A 954 3.69 11.56 25.89
CA ALA A 954 4.47 12.78 26.11
C ALA A 954 3.68 13.88 26.87
N ALA A 955 2.35 13.91 26.75
CA ALA A 955 1.49 14.96 27.29
C ALA A 955 1.13 14.84 28.79
N VAL A 956 1.26 13.66 29.40
CA VAL A 956 0.76 13.40 30.78
C VAL A 956 1.91 13.32 31.78
N ALA A 957 2.36 14.43 32.37
CA ALA A 957 3.42 14.41 33.38
C ALA A 957 2.88 14.13 34.80
N GLU A 958 3.40 13.12 35.50
CA GLU A 958 3.04 12.82 36.90
C GLU A 958 3.54 13.90 37.88
N THR A 959 2.64 14.46 38.69
CA THR A 959 2.96 15.46 39.73
C THR A 959 2.77 14.90 41.14
N GLY A 960 3.76 15.06 42.03
CA GLY A 960 3.74 14.61 43.44
C GLY A 960 5.02 13.89 43.90
N PRO A 961 5.31 13.80 45.21
CA PRO A 961 6.49 13.10 45.74
C PRO A 961 6.36 11.57 45.62
N PRO A 962 7.40 10.84 45.16
CA PRO A 962 7.33 9.39 44.93
C PRO A 962 7.38 8.56 46.22
N ASP A 963 6.51 7.56 46.33
CA ASP A 963 6.64 6.47 47.31
C ASP A 963 7.51 5.35 46.71
N ILE A 964 8.77 5.27 47.15
CA ILE A 964 9.76 4.33 46.60
C ILE A 964 9.35 2.88 46.81
N ALA A 965 8.78 2.53 47.97
CA ALA A 965 8.42 1.15 48.26
C ALA A 965 7.23 0.70 47.41
N ALA A 966 6.22 1.56 47.27
CA ALA A 966 5.07 1.30 46.41
C ALA A 966 5.48 1.21 44.93
N LEU A 967 6.29 2.15 44.45
CA LEU A 967 6.77 2.19 43.06
C LEU A 967 7.65 0.98 42.72
N ALA A 968 8.56 0.59 43.61
CA ALA A 968 9.43 -0.57 43.39
C ALA A 968 8.66 -1.91 43.39
N ALA A 969 7.49 -1.95 44.03
CA ALA A 969 6.62 -3.12 44.08
C ALA A 969 5.65 -3.23 42.88
N LEU A 970 5.56 -2.21 42.03
CA LEU A 970 4.72 -2.24 40.83
C LEU A 970 5.15 -3.38 39.89
N PRO A 971 4.18 -4.03 39.19
CA PRO A 971 4.48 -5.10 38.27
C PRO A 971 5.38 -4.62 37.12
N PHE A 972 6.29 -5.50 36.69
CA PHE A 972 7.14 -5.26 35.52
C PHE A 972 6.29 -5.31 34.24
N GLY A 973 6.32 -4.23 33.47
CA GLY A 973 5.72 -4.19 32.13
C GLY A 973 6.70 -4.74 31.09
N LYS A 974 6.17 -5.34 30.01
CA LYS A 974 6.99 -5.83 28.89
C LYS A 974 7.10 -4.72 27.85
N ASP A 975 8.31 -4.41 27.41
CA ASP A 975 8.53 -3.53 26.25
C ASP A 975 8.13 -4.26 24.94
N PRO A 976 7.13 -3.75 24.18
CA PRO A 976 6.74 -4.33 22.91
C PRO A 976 7.56 -3.81 21.71
N SER A 977 8.37 -2.74 21.88
CA SER A 977 9.07 -2.03 20.80
C SER A 977 10.10 -2.92 20.11
N LYS A 978 9.86 -3.29 18.84
CA LYS A 978 10.80 -4.13 18.06
C LYS A 978 12.16 -3.44 17.87
N PRO A 979 12.23 -2.12 17.57
CA PRO A 979 13.49 -1.41 17.55
C PRO A 979 14.30 -1.56 18.85
N ASN A 980 13.68 -1.36 20.01
CA ASN A 980 14.35 -1.49 21.32
C ASN A 980 14.92 -2.90 21.51
N GLY A 981 14.15 -3.92 21.13
CA GLY A 981 14.58 -5.32 21.15
C GLY A 981 15.81 -5.60 20.27
N SER A 982 16.03 -4.82 19.21
CA SER A 982 17.15 -4.94 18.30
C SER A 982 18.45 -4.26 18.79
N SER A 983 18.40 -3.58 19.94
CA SER A 983 19.50 -2.78 20.49
C SER A 983 20.80 -3.58 20.68
N ILE A 984 21.91 -2.98 20.26
CA ILE A 984 23.28 -3.47 20.54
C ILE A 984 23.65 -3.16 22.00
N GLY A 985 23.51 -4.15 22.88
CA GLY A 985 23.92 -4.07 24.29
C GLY A 985 25.33 -4.61 24.51
N LEU A 986 26.13 -3.93 25.33
CA LEU A 986 27.57 -4.22 25.48
C LEU A 986 28.02 -4.26 26.94
N LEU A 987 28.95 -5.16 27.25
CA LEU A 987 29.80 -5.09 28.44
C LEU A 987 31.20 -4.62 28.03
N ALA A 988 31.61 -3.44 28.52
CA ALA A 988 32.92 -2.86 28.27
C ALA A 988 33.89 -3.16 29.43
N GLU A 989 35.08 -3.67 29.11
CA GLU A 989 36.13 -4.00 30.08
C GLU A 989 37.46 -3.35 29.69
N PHE A 990 38.09 -2.62 30.62
CA PHE A 990 39.41 -2.03 30.43
C PHE A 990 40.16 -1.86 31.76
N GLN A 991 41.41 -2.31 31.84
CA GLN A 991 42.27 -2.18 33.03
C GLN A 991 41.58 -2.61 34.35
N GLY A 992 40.81 -3.71 34.28
CA GLY A 992 40.08 -4.28 35.42
C GLY A 992 38.75 -3.58 35.75
N LYS A 993 38.39 -2.52 35.03
CA LYS A 993 37.11 -1.81 35.16
C LYS A 993 36.05 -2.42 34.24
N ARG A 994 34.80 -2.50 34.71
CA ARG A 994 33.65 -3.07 33.99
C ARG A 994 32.47 -2.13 33.95
N VAL A 995 31.97 -1.86 32.74
CA VAL A 995 30.78 -1.02 32.53
C VAL A 995 29.75 -1.75 31.70
N LEU A 996 28.51 -1.81 32.20
CA LEU A 996 27.37 -2.31 31.45
C LEU A 996 26.70 -1.17 30.68
N LEU A 997 26.65 -1.28 29.36
CA LEU A 997 26.03 -0.32 28.43
C LEU A 997 24.72 -0.91 27.92
N GLY A 998 23.62 -0.54 28.60
CA GLY A 998 22.32 -1.19 28.45
C GLY A 998 21.55 -0.91 27.16
N ALA A 999 21.90 0.15 26.41
CA ALA A 999 21.14 0.67 25.25
C ALA A 999 19.63 0.58 25.53
N ASP A 1000 18.78 0.12 24.60
CA ASP A 1000 17.34 -0.05 24.85
C ASP A 1000 16.95 -1.53 24.99
N VAL A 1001 17.92 -2.35 25.40
CA VAL A 1001 17.80 -3.81 25.46
C VAL A 1001 16.65 -4.24 26.37
N TYR A 1002 15.90 -5.24 25.92
CA TYR A 1002 14.86 -5.90 26.73
C TYR A 1002 15.43 -6.56 27.98
N ALA A 1003 14.80 -6.31 29.13
CA ALA A 1003 15.25 -6.84 30.42
C ALA A 1003 15.46 -8.37 30.45
N PRO A 1004 14.58 -9.21 29.85
CA PRO A 1004 14.82 -10.66 29.80
C PRO A 1004 16.04 -11.08 28.97
N VAL A 1005 16.35 -10.34 27.89
CA VAL A 1005 17.52 -10.61 27.04
C VAL A 1005 18.80 -10.25 27.79
N LEU A 1006 18.81 -9.09 28.45
CA LEU A 1006 19.91 -8.65 29.27
C LEU A 1006 20.16 -9.61 30.45
N GLU A 1007 19.09 -10.04 31.13
CA GLU A 1007 19.18 -11.06 32.17
C GLU A 1007 19.83 -12.35 31.65
N GLY A 1008 19.35 -12.89 30.52
CA GLY A 1008 19.91 -14.10 29.92
C GLY A 1008 21.41 -13.96 29.64
N ALA A 1009 21.83 -12.81 29.12
CA ALA A 1009 23.25 -12.52 28.88
C ALA A 1009 24.07 -12.45 30.18
N LEU A 1010 23.56 -11.82 31.25
CA LEU A 1010 24.22 -11.79 32.56
C LEU A 1010 24.35 -13.19 33.17
N LYS A 1011 23.34 -14.04 33.02
CA LYS A 1011 23.40 -15.44 33.48
C LYS A 1011 24.50 -16.23 32.77
N LEU A 1012 24.67 -16.04 31.47
CA LEU A 1012 25.76 -16.63 30.69
C LEU A 1012 27.15 -16.16 31.14
N LEU A 1013 27.25 -14.96 31.72
CA LEU A 1013 28.48 -14.48 32.37
C LEU A 1013 28.72 -15.08 33.76
N GLY A 1014 27.85 -15.98 34.23
CA GLY A 1014 27.94 -16.65 35.53
C GLY A 1014 27.34 -15.87 36.70
N ALA A 1015 26.58 -14.79 36.42
CA ALA A 1015 26.06 -13.89 37.44
C ALA A 1015 25.11 -14.56 38.46
N GLU A 1016 24.48 -15.69 38.11
CA GLU A 1016 23.62 -16.45 39.04
C GLU A 1016 24.41 -17.10 40.18
N ARG A 1017 25.69 -17.43 39.95
CA ARG A 1017 26.57 -18.04 40.97
C ARG A 1017 27.19 -16.99 41.87
N SER A 1018 27.52 -15.85 41.27
CA SER A 1018 28.11 -14.71 41.97
C SER A 1018 27.73 -13.44 41.20
N PRO A 1019 27.04 -12.46 41.82
CA PRO A 1019 26.66 -11.23 41.14
C PRO A 1019 27.84 -10.58 40.42
N LEU A 1020 27.62 -10.15 39.19
CA LEU A 1020 28.66 -9.56 38.36
C LEU A 1020 29.03 -8.17 38.90
N HIS A 1021 30.27 -8.01 39.34
CA HIS A 1021 30.78 -6.70 39.76
C HIS A 1021 30.87 -5.74 38.56
N LEU A 1022 30.28 -4.55 38.72
CA LEU A 1022 30.28 -3.45 37.76
C LEU A 1022 30.72 -2.15 38.45
N ASP A 1023 31.62 -1.42 37.80
CA ASP A 1023 31.98 -0.06 38.23
C ASP A 1023 30.89 0.95 37.85
N ALA A 1024 30.19 0.72 36.73
CA ALA A 1024 29.03 1.51 36.33
C ALA A 1024 28.04 0.70 35.48
N PHE A 1025 26.77 1.12 35.51
CA PHE A 1025 25.71 0.60 34.67
C PHE A 1025 24.91 1.76 34.04
N LYS A 1026 25.05 1.96 32.73
CA LYS A 1026 24.14 2.79 31.95
C LYS A 1026 22.83 2.06 31.79
N LEU A 1027 21.79 2.55 32.49
CA LEU A 1027 20.47 1.93 32.51
C LEU A 1027 19.90 1.82 31.10
N SER A 1028 19.21 0.70 30.85
CA SER A 1028 18.55 0.47 29.58
C SER A 1028 17.38 1.43 29.37
N HIS A 1029 17.19 1.90 28.14
CA HIS A 1029 16.06 2.72 27.69
C HIS A 1029 15.83 3.90 28.64
N HIS A 1030 16.91 4.63 28.91
CA HIS A 1030 16.90 5.84 29.76
C HIS A 1030 16.38 5.64 31.19
N GLY A 1031 16.30 4.39 31.68
CA GLY A 1031 15.62 4.08 32.93
C GLY A 1031 14.10 3.90 32.76
N SER A 1032 13.67 3.21 31.70
CA SER A 1032 12.28 2.82 31.49
C SER A 1032 11.85 1.71 32.44
N LYS A 1033 10.61 1.78 32.93
CA LYS A 1033 9.99 0.73 33.76
C LYS A 1033 9.81 -0.61 33.04
N ASN A 1034 9.82 -0.59 31.70
CA ASN A 1034 9.63 -1.77 30.87
C ASN A 1034 10.94 -2.46 30.48
N ASN A 1035 12.10 -1.86 30.81
CA ASN A 1035 13.42 -2.36 30.41
C ASN A 1035 14.32 -2.65 31.63
N LEU A 1036 13.86 -2.33 32.84
CA LEU A 1036 14.54 -2.67 34.09
C LEU A 1036 13.65 -3.50 35.02
N ARG A 1037 14.18 -4.63 35.48
CA ARG A 1037 13.51 -5.51 36.46
C ARG A 1037 14.45 -5.90 37.59
N LYS A 1038 13.88 -6.19 38.76
CA LYS A 1038 14.60 -6.68 39.94
C LYS A 1038 15.60 -7.79 39.63
N GLN A 1039 15.26 -8.76 38.79
CA GLN A 1039 16.14 -9.89 38.48
C GLN A 1039 17.45 -9.46 37.80
N VAL A 1040 17.46 -8.36 37.02
CA VAL A 1040 18.70 -7.80 36.46
C VAL A 1040 19.56 -7.18 37.56
N LEU A 1041 18.93 -6.45 38.49
CA LEU A 1041 19.60 -5.83 39.64
C LEU A 1041 20.15 -6.88 40.62
N ASP A 1042 19.47 -8.01 40.81
CA ASP A 1042 19.93 -9.12 41.65
C ASP A 1042 21.23 -9.77 41.12
N LEU A 1043 21.43 -9.74 39.80
CA LEU A 1043 22.57 -10.35 39.11
C LEU A 1043 23.80 -9.44 39.04
N VAL A 1044 23.72 -8.19 39.46
CA VAL A 1044 24.85 -7.25 39.40
C VAL A 1044 25.18 -6.69 40.78
N ASP A 1045 26.46 -6.39 40.99
CA ASP A 1045 26.93 -5.59 42.12
C ASP A 1045 27.47 -4.28 41.58
N CYS A 1046 26.65 -3.22 41.65
CA CYS A 1046 26.93 -1.91 41.06
C CYS A 1046 26.56 -0.79 42.03
N ARG A 1047 27.42 0.24 42.10
CA ARG A 1047 27.17 1.47 42.85
C ARG A 1047 26.70 2.62 41.95
N HIS A 1048 27.23 2.73 40.74
CA HIS A 1048 27.03 3.90 39.88
C HIS A 1048 26.10 3.59 38.72
N TYR A 1049 24.95 4.25 38.69
CA TYR A 1049 23.96 4.09 37.63
C TYR A 1049 23.89 5.35 36.79
N LEU A 1050 24.08 5.22 35.49
CA LEU A 1050 24.12 6.33 34.54
C LEU A 1050 22.78 6.42 33.81
N VAL A 1051 22.21 7.63 33.74
CA VAL A 1051 20.93 7.91 33.08
C VAL A 1051 21.12 9.11 32.15
N SER A 1052 20.98 8.88 30.83
CA SER A 1052 21.10 9.96 29.84
C SER A 1052 19.78 10.27 29.14
N THR A 1053 19.03 11.23 29.68
CA THR A 1053 17.82 11.77 29.04
C THR A 1053 17.39 13.05 29.76
N ASN A 1054 16.77 13.97 29.04
CA ASN A 1054 16.06 15.11 29.63
C ASN A 1054 14.59 14.77 29.98
N GLY A 1055 14.07 13.63 29.50
CA GLY A 1055 12.71 13.16 29.72
C GLY A 1055 11.63 13.79 28.82
N GLN A 1056 12.00 14.61 27.84
CA GLN A 1056 11.05 15.41 27.07
C GLN A 1056 10.11 14.60 26.14
N SER A 1057 10.55 13.45 25.63
CA SER A 1057 9.73 12.61 24.74
C SER A 1057 8.99 11.50 25.49
N HIS A 1058 9.72 10.67 26.24
CA HIS A 1058 9.18 9.46 26.88
C HIS A 1058 8.98 9.60 28.39
N GLN A 1059 9.22 10.80 28.95
CA GLN A 1059 9.17 11.05 30.40
C GLN A 1059 10.11 10.19 31.23
N HIS A 1060 11.16 9.67 30.60
CA HIS A 1060 12.21 8.95 31.28
C HIS A 1060 13.11 9.90 32.10
N PRO A 1061 13.75 9.40 33.16
CA PRO A 1061 13.60 8.06 33.71
C PRO A 1061 12.22 7.85 34.38
N ASP A 1062 11.65 6.66 34.21
CA ASP A 1062 10.41 6.30 34.92
C ASP A 1062 10.66 6.24 36.42
N ARG A 1063 9.69 6.76 37.19
CA ARG A 1063 9.80 6.74 38.65
C ARG A 1063 9.90 5.31 39.21
N GLN A 1064 9.19 4.36 38.61
CA GLN A 1064 9.27 2.95 38.96
C GLN A 1064 10.68 2.37 38.76
N ALA A 1065 11.36 2.69 37.66
CA ALA A 1065 12.69 2.16 37.39
C ALA A 1065 13.72 2.71 38.38
N ILE A 1066 13.69 4.02 38.66
CA ILE A 1066 14.59 4.63 39.65
C ILE A 1066 14.30 4.08 41.06
N ALA A 1067 13.02 3.92 41.42
CA ALA A 1067 12.63 3.30 42.68
C ALA A 1067 13.17 1.86 42.80
N GLN A 1068 13.11 1.06 41.73
CA GLN A 1068 13.70 -0.29 41.71
C GLN A 1068 15.22 -0.26 41.92
N VAL A 1069 15.94 0.66 41.28
CA VAL A 1069 17.39 0.82 41.51
C VAL A 1069 17.67 1.13 42.98
N ILE A 1070 16.93 2.07 43.58
CA ILE A 1070 17.11 2.46 44.98
C ILE A 1070 16.78 1.31 45.93
N ALA A 1071 15.69 0.59 45.68
CA ALA A 1071 15.20 -0.46 46.56
C ALA A 1071 15.97 -1.79 46.45
N PHE A 1072 16.49 -2.14 45.27
CA PHE A 1072 17.04 -3.47 44.99
C PHE A 1072 18.54 -3.48 44.68
N SER A 1073 19.22 -2.34 44.62
CA SER A 1073 20.69 -2.32 44.55
C SER A 1073 21.31 -2.93 45.81
N ARG A 1074 22.36 -3.73 45.64
CA ARG A 1074 23.07 -4.41 46.76
C ARG A 1074 23.82 -3.45 47.68
N GLN A 1075 24.10 -2.25 47.20
CA GLN A 1075 24.78 -1.17 47.90
C GLN A 1075 24.05 0.16 47.62
N PRO A 1076 24.17 1.18 48.49
CA PRO A 1076 23.52 2.47 48.29
C PRO A 1076 23.91 3.08 46.93
N PRO A 1077 22.96 3.25 45.99
CA PRO A 1077 23.29 3.64 44.62
C PRO A 1077 23.58 5.14 44.51
N THR A 1078 24.45 5.50 43.58
CA THR A 1078 24.64 6.87 43.09
C THR A 1078 24.06 6.96 41.69
N LEU A 1079 23.02 7.77 41.53
CA LEU A 1079 22.34 8.04 40.27
C LEU A 1079 22.98 9.25 39.59
N HIS A 1080 23.53 9.05 38.40
CA HIS A 1080 24.19 10.09 37.61
C HIS A 1080 23.26 10.50 36.46
N PHE A 1081 22.74 11.73 36.50
CA PHE A 1081 21.89 12.28 35.46
C PHE A 1081 22.68 13.29 34.63
N ASN A 1082 22.68 13.16 33.30
CA ASN A 1082 23.28 14.17 32.41
C ASN A 1082 22.42 15.44 32.26
N TYR A 1083 21.18 15.43 32.74
CA TYR A 1083 20.28 16.57 32.82
C TYR A 1083 19.73 16.73 34.23
N ARG A 1084 19.48 17.98 34.63
CA ARG A 1084 18.50 18.28 35.68
C ARG A 1084 17.20 18.69 34.99
N SER A 1085 16.14 17.92 35.15
CA SER A 1085 14.82 18.18 34.54
C SER A 1085 13.68 17.91 35.52
N LYS A 1086 12.47 18.38 35.18
CA LYS A 1086 11.26 18.14 35.98
C LYS A 1086 10.95 16.66 36.25
N TYR A 1087 11.51 15.75 35.44
CA TYR A 1087 11.29 14.30 35.55
C TYR A 1087 12.24 13.64 36.56
N ASN A 1088 13.45 14.20 36.75
CA ASN A 1088 14.46 13.59 37.60
C ASN A 1088 14.81 14.42 38.85
N GLU A 1089 14.51 15.72 38.87
CA GLU A 1089 14.91 16.62 39.97
C GLU A 1089 14.38 16.19 41.34
N VAL A 1090 13.23 15.51 41.37
CA VAL A 1090 12.62 14.97 42.59
C VAL A 1090 13.56 14.01 43.33
N TRP A 1091 14.40 13.26 42.61
CA TRP A 1091 15.39 12.35 43.22
C TRP A 1091 16.52 13.10 43.93
N GLY A 1092 16.69 14.39 43.60
CA GLY A 1092 17.63 15.30 44.25
C GLY A 1092 17.19 15.79 45.64
N ASP A 1093 15.97 15.50 46.09
CA ASP A 1093 15.46 15.94 47.39
C ASP A 1093 16.26 15.32 48.56
N PRO A 1094 16.90 16.13 49.42
CA PRO A 1094 17.63 15.65 50.60
C PRO A 1094 16.78 14.79 51.54
N ALA A 1095 15.48 15.06 51.67
CA ALA A 1095 14.58 14.30 52.53
C ALA A 1095 14.33 12.88 51.97
N LEU A 1096 14.21 12.74 50.65
CA LEU A 1096 14.07 11.44 49.99
C LEU A 1096 15.37 10.63 50.08
N GLN A 1097 16.54 11.26 49.90
CA GLN A 1097 17.86 10.62 50.00
C GLN A 1097 18.17 10.12 51.42
N ALA A 1098 17.81 10.91 52.46
CA ALA A 1098 18.04 10.53 53.84
C ALA A 1098 17.10 9.40 54.34
N LYS A 1099 15.85 9.37 53.87
CA LYS A 1099 14.81 8.45 54.35
C LYS A 1099 14.86 7.05 53.70
N ASN A 1100 15.41 6.94 52.48
CA ASN A 1100 15.28 5.73 51.66
C ASN A 1100 16.65 5.19 51.22
N HIS A 1101 17.28 4.35 52.05
CA HIS A 1101 18.52 3.60 51.71
C HIS A 1101 19.80 4.43 51.45
N GLY A 1102 19.81 5.74 51.70
CA GLY A 1102 21.02 6.56 51.64
C GLY A 1102 21.61 6.71 50.22
N TYR A 1103 20.76 6.66 49.19
CA TYR A 1103 21.18 6.88 47.80
C TYR A 1103 21.64 8.33 47.57
N GLN A 1104 22.42 8.55 46.53
CA GLN A 1104 22.92 9.88 46.13
C GLN A 1104 22.56 10.19 44.69
N THR A 1105 22.47 11.48 44.36
CA THR A 1105 22.28 11.95 42.98
C THR A 1105 23.39 12.90 42.57
N VAL A 1106 23.78 12.83 41.30
CA VAL A 1106 24.75 13.72 40.66
C VAL A 1106 24.10 14.32 39.42
N TYR A 1107 24.22 15.64 39.29
CA TYR A 1107 23.70 16.44 38.18
C TYR A 1107 24.82 17.30 37.59
N PRO A 1108 24.71 17.76 36.33
CA PRO A 1108 25.59 18.77 35.77
C PRO A 1108 25.56 20.08 36.59
N GLU A 1109 26.70 20.77 36.70
CA GLU A 1109 26.82 22.01 37.46
C GLU A 1109 26.34 23.27 36.71
N ARG A 1110 26.42 23.30 35.36
CA ARG A 1110 26.10 24.49 34.54
C ARG A 1110 25.35 24.16 33.26
N GLU A 1111 25.93 23.32 32.40
CA GLU A 1111 25.37 22.94 31.11
C GLU A 1111 25.04 21.44 31.10
N PRO A 1112 24.01 21.00 30.35
CA PRO A 1112 23.71 19.58 30.22
C PRO A 1112 24.89 18.77 29.69
N GLY A 1113 24.98 17.52 30.17
CA GLY A 1113 26.09 16.62 29.92
C GLY A 1113 26.83 16.25 31.21
N LEU A 1114 27.35 15.03 31.30
CA LEU A 1114 28.05 14.57 32.51
C LEU A 1114 29.19 13.61 32.16
N VAL A 1115 30.36 13.86 32.75
CA VAL A 1115 31.55 12.99 32.61
C VAL A 1115 31.70 12.11 33.84
N PHE A 1116 31.63 10.79 33.64
CA PHE A 1116 31.93 9.78 34.63
C PHE A 1116 33.35 9.22 34.41
N ARG A 1117 34.22 9.32 35.42
CA ARG A 1117 35.63 8.89 35.34
C ARG A 1117 35.83 7.59 36.10
N LEU A 1118 36.32 6.55 35.41
CA LEU A 1118 36.64 5.25 36.01
C LEU A 1118 38.12 5.13 36.42
N LEU A 1119 39.01 5.74 35.64
CA LEU A 1119 40.47 5.76 35.83
C LEU A 1119 41.04 7.16 35.63
#